data_AF-A0A545T502-F1
#
_entry.id   AF-A0A545T502-F1
#
_cell.length_a   1.000
_cell.length_b   1.000
_cell.length_c   1.000
_cell.angle_alpha   90.00
_cell.angle_beta   90.00
_cell.angle_gamma   90.00
#
_symmetry.space_group_name_H-M   'P 1'
#
loop_
_entity.id
_entity.type
_entity.pdbx_description
1 polymer ?
#
loop_
_entity_poly.entity_id
_entity_poly.type
_entity_poly.pdbx_seq_one_letter_code
_entity_poly.pdbx_strand_id
1 'polypeptide(L)'
;MKILGLSNYLKSCVVRYDKEKMMETKIIKTGIKNSCLFVALMCSFNTFAGDNTETLNNTQTQIIHRVWNDVAMPLEWYLHEDGVITNDVNMQGTPAINNATAVTELSDAFQAWEAVVTSDISVSYAGETSIADAGCDLVNLVTWSDTAIPLPANAIAASLTTMYVGPDIVLNAGNRNLPCGFPGSPNPNVNLPVATYPNGTLLEDGNILDMDMIWNAAVFDFSTNPNATPDVFDIQAIATHEFGHHFGFAHTSMSFNGVNAATMFPAVSDTDIAWQNNVRTLNADDVAVSGLNYPGIGFWPDGSAPYTTGAISGWVRQPDASAAVGVRVWAYSTADPLQPAYETFTVHPADWDPSLSAGDYILKGLTPGTYNVCIVSWLNGVPFAGLDDPTNPASSPYNITPLNGSGHIGFPTECYDDAPSITDDPTIHVDLVEDVLVVAGNTTPDINFVTGIGDVDVMLVLDRSGSMNLSATGGAMTKIEALQLSANSFIDFLDLDGGHRLGLVQFNDAVVPFAPPFDLQNLNAASRPNAQTAINGMLAGGMTNIIDGVDEAVNQLTSVADPHDRQVVFVFSDGMHNSPWGSDLMDINAPIVSNDLNLYSLAIGTSVSGAILSTVAMNSGGDHLEHQSATPADLQKFFISVAAQAVDLATLVDPLYEMSAGDADSLTAFVTNADKNLTFTMNWDTPNQNQFNVSVETPSGCTIGTIFTVPGVDIRRGETHRHIKIPLPFRCGKNWDKAGEWVLNFTSQKSEHEQTQLIAQAYSDSNLRMFSEISIIEDVNVVTARLVNEGEIINEAAFTADVVIPVPSTDDSYQDDQGEGGKPRPIEPEEKRTVRLVLTDDGRGMDQKAGDGIFTAKLPIGEIGSHRMLIKSEFKAEGDYGKREHVTAYFFDGKNVIQADRKR
;
A
#
# COMPACT_ATOMS: atom_id res chain seq x y z
N MET A 1 18.60 -16.95 -37.71
CA MET A 1 17.23 -17.42 -37.43
C MET A 1 16.78 -16.69 -36.18
N LYS A 2 15.74 -15.85 -36.32
CA LYS A 2 15.02 -15.02 -35.34
C LYS A 2 15.82 -14.12 -34.38
N ILE A 3 15.97 -12.86 -34.81
CA ILE A 3 15.96 -11.64 -33.98
C ILE A 3 14.56 -11.04 -34.15
N LEU A 4 13.81 -10.84 -33.07
CA LEU A 4 12.58 -10.02 -33.02
C LEU A 4 12.42 -9.53 -31.57
N GLY A 5 12.33 -8.20 -31.38
CA GLY A 5 12.04 -7.61 -30.08
C GLY A 5 12.56 -6.18 -29.87
N LEU A 6 12.52 -5.30 -30.87
CA LEU A 6 12.80 -3.86 -30.74
C LEU A 6 11.87 -3.11 -31.71
N SER A 7 10.62 -2.85 -31.30
CA SER A 7 9.66 -2.14 -32.16
C SER A 7 8.55 -1.36 -31.42
N ASN A 8 8.62 -1.14 -30.10
CA ASN A 8 7.56 -0.38 -29.41
C ASN A 8 7.98 0.99 -28.85
N TYR A 9 9.23 1.43 -29.01
CA TYR A 9 9.72 2.70 -28.43
C TYR A 9 9.75 3.92 -29.36
N LEU A 10 9.18 3.86 -30.57
CA LEU A 10 9.31 4.93 -31.58
C LEU A 10 7.98 5.49 -32.12
N LYS A 11 6.86 5.37 -31.37
CA LYS A 11 5.53 5.79 -31.88
C LYS A 11 4.75 6.84 -31.09
N SER A 12 5.31 7.50 -30.07
CA SER A 12 4.54 8.46 -29.24
C SER A 12 5.06 9.91 -29.22
N CYS A 13 5.81 10.38 -30.23
CA CYS A 13 6.02 11.81 -30.46
C CYS A 13 5.17 12.32 -31.64
N VAL A 14 3.85 12.42 -31.45
CA VAL A 14 2.97 13.27 -32.28
C VAL A 14 1.92 13.90 -31.38
N VAL A 15 2.23 15.08 -30.81
CA VAL A 15 1.23 15.95 -30.21
C VAL A 15 0.39 16.57 -31.34
N ARG A 16 -0.93 16.32 -31.32
CA ARG A 16 -1.92 17.07 -32.11
C ARG A 16 -1.94 18.51 -31.62
N TYR A 17 -1.43 19.43 -32.43
CA TYR A 17 -1.74 20.85 -32.32
C TYR A 17 -3.12 21.10 -32.92
N ASP A 18 -4.09 21.45 -32.08
CA ASP A 18 -5.34 22.05 -32.54
C ASP A 18 -5.12 23.56 -32.70
N LYS A 19 -5.26 24.08 -33.93
CA LYS A 19 -5.13 25.50 -34.26
C LYS A 19 -6.35 25.94 -35.07
N GLU A 20 -7.28 26.62 -34.45
CA GLU A 20 -8.17 27.55 -35.13
C GLU A 20 -7.70 29.01 -34.93
N LYS A 21 -7.61 29.74 -36.05
CA LYS A 21 -7.44 31.20 -36.23
C LYS A 21 -6.03 31.79 -36.01
N MET A 22 -5.28 32.00 -37.10
CA MET A 22 -5.31 33.26 -37.87
C MET A 22 -4.30 33.24 -39.05
N MET A 23 -4.85 33.58 -40.23
CA MET A 23 -4.34 34.26 -41.43
C MET A 23 -2.86 34.17 -41.88
N GLU A 24 -2.74 33.72 -43.15
CA GLU A 24 -1.89 34.21 -44.25
C GLU A 24 -0.45 34.70 -43.95
N THR A 25 0.57 34.00 -44.50
CA THR A 25 1.36 34.51 -45.65
C THR A 25 2.31 33.44 -46.24
N LYS A 26 2.26 33.39 -47.58
CA LYS A 26 3.06 32.70 -48.63
C LYS A 26 4.36 31.93 -48.30
N ILE A 27 4.31 30.70 -48.83
CA ILE A 27 5.36 29.81 -49.35
C ILE A 27 6.48 30.54 -50.12
N ILE A 28 7.74 30.30 -49.75
CA ILE A 28 8.87 30.13 -50.68
C ILE A 28 9.70 28.91 -50.25
N LYS A 29 9.71 27.87 -51.09
CA LYS A 29 10.63 26.71 -51.03
C LYS A 29 11.95 27.07 -51.70
N THR A 30 13.08 26.88 -51.02
CA THR A 30 14.40 26.47 -51.55
C THR A 30 15.39 26.46 -50.36
N GLY A 31 16.22 25.46 -50.08
CA GLY A 31 16.49 24.18 -50.71
C GLY A 31 17.29 23.29 -49.74
N ILE A 32 17.06 21.99 -49.82
CA ILE A 32 17.75 20.95 -49.07
C ILE A 32 19.14 20.72 -49.68
N LYS A 33 20.19 20.83 -48.86
CA LYS A 33 21.46 20.11 -49.06
C LYS A 33 22.05 19.67 -47.71
N ASN A 34 21.86 18.36 -47.46
CA ASN A 34 22.75 17.41 -46.78
C ASN A 34 23.80 17.94 -45.80
N SER A 35 23.64 17.54 -44.54
CA SER A 35 24.73 17.01 -43.71
C SER A 35 24.19 15.89 -42.82
N CYS A 36 24.36 14.64 -43.27
CA CYS A 36 24.82 13.47 -42.50
C CYS A 36 24.53 13.52 -40.98
N LEU A 37 23.53 12.79 -40.50
CA LEU A 37 23.67 11.40 -40.06
C LEU A 37 24.92 11.17 -39.19
N PHE A 38 24.89 11.68 -37.96
CA PHE A 38 25.66 11.15 -36.84
C PHE A 38 24.71 10.36 -35.94
N VAL A 39 24.85 9.03 -35.98
CA VAL A 39 24.47 8.14 -34.90
C VAL A 39 25.75 7.92 -34.11
N ALA A 40 25.80 8.33 -32.83
CA ALA A 40 26.41 7.59 -31.73
C ALA A 40 26.79 8.49 -30.53
N LEU A 41 26.40 7.99 -29.36
CA LEU A 41 27.04 8.12 -28.04
C LEU A 41 26.83 9.40 -27.21
N MET A 42 25.96 9.23 -26.21
CA MET A 42 26.09 9.66 -24.80
C MET A 42 26.83 10.97 -24.54
N CYS A 43 26.06 12.04 -24.33
CA CYS A 43 26.18 12.99 -23.23
C CYS A 43 24.82 13.68 -23.17
N SER A 44 23.98 13.22 -22.26
CA SER A 44 22.63 13.72 -22.06
C SER A 44 22.69 15.19 -21.65
N PHE A 45 21.82 16.00 -22.23
CA PHE A 45 21.34 17.20 -21.56
C PHE A 45 20.72 16.77 -20.23
N ASN A 46 21.20 17.30 -19.11
CA ASN A 46 20.38 17.44 -17.92
C ASN A 46 20.06 18.93 -17.78
N THR A 47 19.41 19.50 -18.79
CA THR A 47 18.67 20.77 -18.64
C THR A 47 17.21 20.37 -18.47
N PHE A 48 16.87 20.02 -17.24
CA PHE A 48 15.49 19.85 -16.79
C PHE A 48 15.31 20.83 -15.63
N ALA A 49 14.34 21.75 -15.75
CA ALA A 49 13.71 22.28 -14.55
C ALA A 49 12.92 21.10 -13.95
N GLY A 50 13.52 20.38 -13.01
CA GLY A 50 13.03 19.05 -12.61
C GLY A 50 13.99 18.35 -11.67
N ASP A 51 14.36 19.02 -10.58
CA ASP A 51 15.30 18.50 -9.59
C ASP A 51 14.73 17.37 -8.71
N ASN A 52 13.75 16.66 -9.24
CA ASN A 52 13.14 15.46 -8.70
C ASN A 52 13.59 14.18 -9.43
N THR A 53 14.59 14.30 -10.31
CA THR A 53 15.21 13.15 -10.97
C THR A 53 16.61 12.96 -10.40
N GLU A 54 16.79 11.86 -9.67
CA GLU A 54 18.11 11.42 -9.23
C GLU A 54 19.06 11.33 -10.43
N THR A 55 20.19 12.03 -10.34
CA THR A 55 21.12 12.10 -11.45
C THR A 55 22.00 10.85 -11.48
N LEU A 56 22.13 10.24 -12.65
CA LEU A 56 22.98 9.06 -12.81
C LEU A 56 24.41 9.45 -13.25
N ASN A 57 25.38 8.64 -12.85
CA ASN A 57 26.74 8.72 -13.37
C ASN A 57 26.78 8.50 -14.90
N ASN A 58 27.92 8.80 -15.52
CA ASN A 58 28.12 8.64 -16.98
C ASN A 58 27.84 7.23 -17.51
N THR A 59 27.93 6.20 -16.67
CA THR A 59 27.65 4.81 -17.05
C THR A 59 26.17 4.43 -16.91
N GLN A 60 25.35 5.31 -16.34
CA GLN A 60 23.94 5.09 -16.03
C GLN A 60 23.71 3.88 -15.10
N THR A 61 24.64 3.65 -14.17
CA THR A 61 24.57 2.48 -13.25
C THR A 61 24.42 2.86 -11.78
N GLN A 62 24.69 4.11 -11.43
CA GLN A 62 24.64 4.59 -10.06
C GLN A 62 24.08 6.01 -10.05
N ILE A 63 23.28 6.31 -9.03
CA ILE A 63 22.87 7.66 -8.65
C ILE A 63 24.09 8.36 -8.06
N ILE A 64 24.27 9.65 -8.38
CA ILE A 64 25.39 10.45 -7.88
C ILE A 64 24.90 11.49 -6.88
N HIS A 65 25.71 11.70 -5.84
CA HIS A 65 25.44 12.70 -4.82
C HIS A 65 25.88 14.08 -5.31
N ARG A 66 24.91 14.99 -5.49
CA ARG A 66 25.17 16.32 -6.07
C ARG A 66 25.31 17.38 -4.97
N VAL A 67 26.54 17.65 -4.59
CA VAL A 67 26.90 18.63 -3.55
C VAL A 67 28.14 19.43 -3.92
N TRP A 68 28.30 20.62 -3.35
CA TRP A 68 29.58 21.33 -3.41
C TRP A 68 30.62 20.62 -2.55
N ASN A 69 31.89 20.73 -2.95
CA ASN A 69 32.99 20.32 -2.08
C ASN A 69 33.16 21.33 -0.93
N ASP A 70 33.38 20.87 0.30
CA ASP A 70 33.54 21.75 1.47
C ASP A 70 34.60 22.84 1.29
N VAL A 71 35.67 22.57 0.52
CA VAL A 71 36.73 23.57 0.28
C VAL A 71 36.27 24.75 -0.57
N ALA A 72 35.13 24.63 -1.25
CA ALA A 72 34.52 25.71 -2.03
C ALA A 72 33.83 26.75 -1.14
N MET A 73 33.53 26.42 0.11
CA MET A 73 32.88 27.34 1.05
C MET A 73 33.88 28.36 1.64
N PRO A 74 33.51 29.65 1.78
CA PRO A 74 32.23 30.23 1.38
C PRO A 74 32.13 30.38 -0.14
N LEU A 75 30.97 30.05 -0.70
CA LEU A 75 30.71 30.21 -2.14
C LEU A 75 30.60 31.69 -2.47
N GLU A 76 31.38 32.14 -3.45
CA GLU A 76 31.27 33.50 -3.99
C GLU A 76 30.18 33.55 -5.06
N TRP A 77 29.24 34.51 -4.96
CA TRP A 77 28.23 34.76 -5.98
C TRP A 77 28.30 36.20 -6.51
N TYR A 78 27.88 36.38 -7.75
CA TYR A 78 27.96 37.65 -8.48
C TYR A 78 26.60 38.03 -9.05
N LEU A 79 26.24 39.31 -8.97
CA LEU A 79 25.05 39.85 -9.65
C LEU A 79 25.46 40.39 -11.02
N HIS A 80 24.69 40.10 -12.06
CA HIS A 80 24.91 40.78 -13.35
C HIS A 80 24.75 42.30 -13.22
N GLU A 81 25.61 43.10 -13.87
CA GLU A 81 25.64 44.56 -13.73
C GLU A 81 24.34 45.27 -14.14
N ASP A 82 23.54 44.67 -15.04
CA ASP A 82 22.21 45.19 -15.40
C ASP A 82 21.16 45.04 -14.29
N GLY A 83 21.42 44.20 -13.28
CA GLY A 83 20.53 43.99 -12.15
C GLY A 83 19.20 43.33 -12.52
N VAL A 84 18.13 43.78 -11.87
CA VAL A 84 16.77 43.25 -12.07
C VAL A 84 16.17 43.87 -13.33
N ILE A 85 15.89 43.02 -14.32
CA ILE A 85 15.15 43.39 -15.52
C ILE A 85 13.71 42.87 -15.37
N THR A 86 12.75 43.70 -15.71
CA THR A 86 11.32 43.39 -15.61
C THR A 86 10.66 43.51 -16.99
N ASN A 87 9.57 42.78 -17.23
CA ASN A 87 8.83 42.89 -18.49
C ASN A 87 8.06 44.23 -18.61
N ASP A 88 7.79 44.89 -17.47
CA ASP A 88 7.08 46.16 -17.26
C ASP A 88 5.63 46.18 -17.82
N VAL A 89 5.04 44.99 -17.96
CA VAL A 89 3.64 44.78 -18.40
C VAL A 89 2.69 44.89 -17.21
N ASN A 90 3.08 44.34 -16.05
CA ASN A 90 2.21 44.17 -14.88
C ASN A 90 2.47 45.20 -13.78
N MET A 91 3.69 45.77 -13.71
CA MET A 91 4.08 46.79 -12.72
C MET A 91 4.29 48.22 -13.28
N GLN A 92 3.51 48.63 -14.28
CA GLN A 92 3.66 49.94 -14.94
C GLN A 92 3.74 51.14 -13.96
N GLY A 93 4.88 51.83 -13.97
CA GLY A 93 5.13 53.03 -13.15
C GLY A 93 5.75 52.77 -11.79
N THR A 94 6.12 51.53 -11.49
CA THR A 94 6.95 51.19 -10.31
C THR A 94 8.41 51.51 -10.61
N PRO A 95 9.15 52.16 -9.69
CA PRO A 95 10.60 52.36 -9.89
C PRO A 95 11.31 51.03 -10.04
N ALA A 96 12.22 50.93 -11.01
CA ALA A 96 13.08 49.76 -11.18
C ALA A 96 13.85 49.46 -9.87
N ILE A 97 13.94 48.18 -9.53
CA ILE A 97 14.70 47.71 -8.37
C ILE A 97 16.19 47.92 -8.70
N ASN A 98 16.87 48.73 -7.89
CA ASN A 98 18.29 48.98 -8.09
C ASN A 98 19.13 47.81 -7.54
N ASN A 99 20.37 47.66 -8.03
CA ASN A 99 21.25 46.55 -7.66
C ASN A 99 21.50 46.45 -6.16
N ALA A 100 21.64 47.57 -5.43
CA ALA A 100 21.84 47.52 -3.98
C ALA A 100 20.63 46.93 -3.24
N THR A 101 19.42 47.25 -3.70
CA THR A 101 18.19 46.65 -3.18
C THR A 101 18.09 45.17 -3.56
N ALA A 102 18.37 44.81 -4.82
CA ALA A 102 18.37 43.41 -5.27
C ALA A 102 19.37 42.55 -4.47
N VAL A 103 20.60 43.06 -4.26
CA VAL A 103 21.62 42.40 -3.43
C VAL A 103 21.14 42.21 -2.00
N THR A 104 20.36 43.15 -1.45
CA THR A 104 19.80 43.00 -0.10
C THR A 104 18.81 41.82 -0.06
N GLU A 105 17.85 41.76 -0.98
CA GLU A 105 16.85 40.66 -1.03
C GLU A 105 17.51 39.29 -1.28
N LEU A 106 18.51 39.23 -2.18
CA LEU A 106 19.27 38.01 -2.45
C LEU A 106 20.13 37.59 -1.25
N SER A 107 20.75 38.54 -0.55
CA SER A 107 21.53 38.25 0.66
C SER A 107 20.64 37.75 1.80
N ASP A 108 19.43 38.32 1.94
CA ASP A 108 18.45 37.86 2.94
C ASP A 108 17.95 36.44 2.64
N ALA A 109 17.80 36.08 1.36
CA ALA A 109 17.47 34.71 0.93
C ALA A 109 18.61 33.72 1.25
N PHE A 110 19.87 34.08 1.00
CA PHE A 110 21.01 33.27 1.42
C PHE A 110 21.16 33.16 2.94
N GLN A 111 20.88 34.25 3.66
CA GLN A 111 20.93 34.28 5.11
C GLN A 111 19.94 33.29 5.75
N ALA A 112 18.84 32.95 5.08
CA ALA A 112 17.93 31.90 5.53
C ALA A 112 18.63 30.52 5.61
N TRP A 113 19.47 30.21 4.63
CA TRP A 113 20.28 28.98 4.58
C TRP A 113 21.49 29.04 5.53
N GLU A 114 22.25 30.14 5.57
CA GLU A 114 23.39 30.31 6.48
C GLU A 114 22.98 30.37 7.96
N ALA A 115 21.71 30.70 8.25
CA ALA A 115 21.19 30.70 9.63
C ALA A 115 20.92 29.29 10.17
N VAL A 116 20.99 28.25 9.33
CA VAL A 116 20.79 26.86 9.77
C VAL A 116 22.00 26.39 10.57
N VAL A 117 21.84 26.36 11.90
CA VAL A 117 22.92 26.05 12.84
C VAL A 117 23.53 24.65 12.68
N THR A 118 22.79 23.72 12.07
CA THR A 118 23.23 22.34 11.81
C THR A 118 23.83 22.15 10.42
N SER A 119 24.03 23.22 9.67
CA SER A 119 24.61 23.19 8.33
C SER A 119 25.87 24.07 8.26
N ASP A 120 26.85 23.66 7.47
CA ASP A 120 28.11 24.40 7.24
C ASP A 120 28.06 25.26 5.96
N ILE A 121 26.88 25.43 5.35
CA ILE A 121 26.70 26.34 4.21
C ILE A 121 27.17 27.74 4.56
N SER A 122 28.02 28.30 3.71
CA SER A 122 28.40 29.70 3.78
C SER A 122 28.57 30.30 2.39
N VAL A 123 28.16 31.55 2.24
CA VAL A 123 28.20 32.27 0.98
C VAL A 123 28.72 33.69 1.17
N SER A 124 29.19 34.31 0.09
CA SER A 124 29.61 35.70 0.11
C SER A 124 29.32 36.40 -1.21
N TYR A 125 28.85 37.64 -1.13
CA TYR A 125 28.65 38.49 -2.30
C TYR A 125 29.99 39.05 -2.77
N ALA A 126 30.39 38.69 -3.99
CA ALA A 126 31.68 39.07 -4.56
C ALA A 126 31.61 40.29 -5.49
N GLY A 127 30.43 40.85 -5.72
CA GLY A 127 30.20 42.08 -6.47
C GLY A 127 29.42 41.88 -7.75
N GLU A 128 29.46 42.90 -8.61
CA GLU A 128 28.81 42.87 -9.92
C GLU A 128 29.75 42.28 -10.99
N THR A 129 29.18 41.58 -11.97
CA THR A 129 29.89 41.02 -13.12
C THR A 129 29.23 41.41 -14.43
N SER A 130 30.01 41.48 -15.51
CA SER A 130 29.50 41.69 -16.87
C SER A 130 29.16 40.38 -17.60
N ILE A 131 29.26 39.24 -16.91
CA ILE A 131 28.87 37.93 -17.44
C ILE A 131 27.34 37.82 -17.30
N ALA A 132 26.65 37.66 -18.42
CA ALA A 132 25.19 37.70 -18.47
C ALA A 132 24.54 36.34 -18.73
N ASP A 133 25.26 35.45 -19.42
CA ASP A 133 24.77 34.15 -19.86
C ASP A 133 25.29 33.05 -18.92
N ALA A 134 24.39 32.15 -18.52
CA ALA A 134 24.74 30.98 -17.74
C ALA A 134 25.62 29.99 -18.52
N GLY A 135 26.53 29.35 -17.81
CA GLY A 135 27.40 28.31 -18.32
C GLY A 135 28.57 28.06 -17.37
N CYS A 136 29.24 26.91 -17.56
CA CYS A 136 30.37 26.56 -16.72
C CYS A 136 31.60 27.48 -16.94
N ASP A 137 31.71 28.53 -16.12
CA ASP A 137 32.81 29.48 -16.15
C ASP A 137 33.43 29.77 -14.76
N LEU A 138 32.93 29.08 -13.73
CA LEU A 138 33.29 29.20 -12.32
C LEU A 138 32.86 30.52 -11.69
N VAL A 139 31.89 31.22 -12.29
CA VAL A 139 31.30 32.45 -11.78
C VAL A 139 29.86 32.15 -11.41
N ASN A 140 29.60 31.96 -10.12
CA ASN A 140 28.24 31.68 -9.70
C ASN A 140 27.33 32.92 -9.92
N LEU A 141 26.55 32.91 -11.00
CA LEU A 141 25.86 34.09 -11.51
C LEU A 141 24.43 34.18 -10.98
N VAL A 142 23.95 35.41 -10.73
CA VAL A 142 22.52 35.73 -10.65
C VAL A 142 22.19 36.75 -11.73
N THR A 143 21.29 36.42 -12.66
CA THR A 143 21.01 37.23 -13.85
C THR A 143 19.55 37.22 -14.29
N TRP A 144 19.05 38.39 -14.68
CA TRP A 144 17.80 38.57 -15.43
C TRP A 144 18.06 38.79 -16.94
N SER A 145 19.33 38.74 -17.35
CA SER A 145 19.81 39.18 -18.66
C SER A 145 20.22 38.02 -19.58
N ASP A 146 20.13 36.77 -19.11
CA ASP A 146 20.47 35.61 -19.93
C ASP A 146 19.53 35.51 -21.13
N THR A 147 20.11 35.52 -22.34
CA THR A 147 19.36 35.32 -23.59
C THR A 147 19.74 34.03 -24.31
N ALA A 148 20.74 33.31 -23.80
CA ALA A 148 21.24 32.05 -24.33
C ALA A 148 20.33 30.88 -23.94
N ILE A 149 19.72 30.92 -22.75
CA ILE A 149 18.86 29.87 -22.21
C ILE A 149 17.42 30.40 -22.05
N PRO A 150 16.54 30.18 -23.06
CA PRO A 150 15.15 30.63 -22.97
C PRO A 150 14.36 29.77 -21.99
N LEU A 151 13.79 30.41 -20.97
CA LEU A 151 12.87 29.77 -20.02
C LEU A 151 11.45 29.63 -20.60
N PRO A 152 10.72 28.53 -20.30
CA PRO A 152 9.32 28.39 -20.69
C PRO A 152 8.44 29.40 -19.94
N ALA A 153 7.26 29.71 -20.48
CA ALA A 153 6.41 30.78 -19.97
C ALA A 153 5.85 30.55 -18.55
N ASN A 154 5.97 29.34 -18.01
CA ASN A 154 5.54 28.98 -16.66
C ASN A 154 6.71 28.81 -15.68
N ALA A 155 7.97 29.01 -16.10
CA ALA A 155 9.13 28.98 -15.22
C ALA A 155 9.49 30.42 -14.79
N ILE A 156 9.48 30.68 -13.49
CA ILE A 156 9.73 32.02 -12.91
C ILE A 156 11.22 32.32 -12.92
N ALA A 157 12.01 31.35 -12.44
CA ALA A 157 13.46 31.34 -12.45
C ALA A 157 13.94 29.89 -12.66
N ALA A 158 15.24 29.72 -12.82
CA ALA A 158 15.88 28.41 -12.77
C ALA A 158 17.31 28.54 -12.27
N SER A 159 17.69 27.58 -11.45
CA SER A 159 19.03 27.38 -10.93
C SER A 159 19.71 26.25 -11.66
N LEU A 160 20.77 26.57 -12.39
CA LEU A 160 21.51 25.65 -13.24
C LEU A 160 22.83 25.31 -12.56
N THR A 161 22.96 24.07 -12.09
CA THR A 161 24.23 23.57 -11.55
C THR A 161 25.02 22.85 -12.65
N THR A 162 26.33 23.07 -12.67
CA THR A 162 27.26 22.24 -13.44
C THR A 162 28.19 21.50 -12.48
N MET A 163 28.40 20.22 -12.76
CA MET A 163 29.07 19.31 -11.84
C MET A 163 30.20 18.56 -12.54
N TYR A 164 31.17 18.10 -11.74
CA TYR A 164 32.19 17.19 -12.17
C TYR A 164 31.55 15.84 -12.49
N VAL A 165 31.83 15.33 -13.70
CA VAL A 165 31.40 13.99 -14.09
C VAL A 165 32.60 13.15 -14.49
N GLY A 166 32.97 12.19 -13.64
CA GLY A 166 34.20 11.41 -13.80
C GLY A 166 34.58 10.60 -12.57
N PRO A 167 35.62 9.75 -12.66
CA PRO A 167 36.11 9.02 -11.50
C PRO A 167 36.72 9.97 -10.48
N ASP A 168 36.66 9.61 -9.20
CA ASP A 168 37.25 10.43 -8.14
C ASP A 168 38.72 10.76 -8.40
N ILE A 169 39.06 12.04 -8.26
CA ILE A 169 40.42 12.55 -8.47
C ILE A 169 40.93 13.33 -7.27
N VAL A 170 42.21 13.13 -6.96
CA VAL A 170 42.93 14.03 -6.06
C VAL A 170 43.61 15.12 -6.88
N LEU A 171 43.19 16.37 -6.67
CA LEU A 171 43.66 17.53 -7.42
C LEU A 171 45.14 17.80 -7.18
N ASN A 172 45.87 18.00 -8.27
CA ASN A 172 47.28 18.37 -8.31
C ASN A 172 47.52 19.33 -9.49
N ALA A 173 48.74 19.85 -9.63
CA ALA A 173 49.05 20.83 -10.68
C ALA A 173 48.80 20.33 -12.12
N GLY A 174 48.71 19.01 -12.35
CA GLY A 174 48.58 18.41 -13.68
C GLY A 174 47.16 18.01 -14.11
N ASN A 175 46.18 18.00 -13.20
CA ASN A 175 44.82 17.47 -13.48
C ASN A 175 43.66 18.42 -13.12
N ARG A 176 43.92 19.72 -12.98
CA ARG A 176 42.91 20.75 -12.62
C ARG A 176 42.08 21.28 -13.79
N ASN A 177 42.52 21.01 -15.02
CA ASN A 177 41.78 21.34 -16.22
C ASN A 177 40.77 20.22 -16.48
N LEU A 178 39.54 20.42 -16.02
CA LEU A 178 38.48 19.43 -16.02
C LEU A 178 37.46 19.76 -17.09
N PRO A 179 36.88 18.75 -17.74
CA PRO A 179 35.73 18.96 -18.59
C PRO A 179 34.59 19.52 -17.77
N CYS A 180 33.89 20.51 -18.32
CA CYS A 180 32.65 21.00 -17.73
C CYS A 180 31.72 21.56 -18.80
N GLY A 181 30.42 21.50 -18.50
CA GLY A 181 29.37 21.91 -19.43
C GLY A 181 29.07 20.90 -20.55
N PHE A 182 28.16 21.30 -21.44
CA PHE A 182 27.63 20.44 -22.51
C PHE A 182 28.54 20.41 -23.76
N PRO A 183 28.49 19.35 -24.58
CA PRO A 183 29.22 19.28 -25.85
C PRO A 183 28.84 20.44 -26.79
N GLY A 184 29.75 21.40 -26.99
CA GLY A 184 29.55 22.58 -27.85
C GLY A 184 29.60 23.94 -27.14
N SER A 185 29.72 23.97 -25.81
CA SER A 185 30.02 25.19 -25.05
C SER A 185 31.37 25.82 -25.51
N PRO A 186 31.48 27.16 -25.58
CA PRO A 186 32.71 27.86 -25.95
C PRO A 186 33.91 27.55 -25.02
N ASN A 187 33.67 27.07 -23.80
CA ASN A 187 34.68 26.51 -22.90
C ASN A 187 34.27 25.10 -22.46
N PRO A 188 34.76 24.03 -23.11
CA PRO A 188 34.45 22.67 -22.69
C PRO A 188 35.25 22.22 -21.46
N ASN A 189 36.17 23.05 -20.96
CA ASN A 189 36.95 22.76 -19.77
C ASN A 189 37.11 24.01 -18.90
N VAL A 190 37.06 23.82 -17.58
CA VAL A 190 37.44 24.81 -16.57
C VAL A 190 38.70 24.38 -15.86
N ASN A 191 39.48 25.37 -15.44
CA ASN A 191 40.68 25.14 -14.66
C ASN A 191 40.43 25.56 -13.21
N LEU A 192 40.21 24.58 -12.33
CA LEU A 192 39.85 24.86 -10.94
C LEU A 192 40.93 25.70 -10.22
N PRO A 193 40.56 26.84 -9.61
CA PRO A 193 41.50 27.75 -8.99
C PRO A 193 42.17 27.11 -7.78
N VAL A 194 43.50 27.23 -7.69
CA VAL A 194 44.30 26.69 -6.57
C VAL A 194 43.95 27.37 -5.24
N ALA A 195 43.44 28.60 -5.29
CA ALA A 195 43.02 29.35 -4.11
C ALA A 195 41.79 28.71 -3.43
N THR A 196 40.80 28.29 -4.21
CA THR A 196 39.57 27.65 -3.74
C THR A 196 39.74 26.15 -3.56
N TYR A 197 40.42 25.49 -4.50
CA TYR A 197 40.66 24.04 -4.50
C TYR A 197 42.17 23.75 -4.37
N PRO A 198 42.77 23.67 -3.16
CA PRO A 198 44.20 23.40 -3.00
C PRO A 198 44.67 22.06 -3.59
N ASN A 199 46.00 21.85 -3.69
CA ASN A 199 46.53 20.53 -4.06
C ASN A 199 46.24 19.54 -2.93
N GLY A 200 45.70 18.38 -3.28
CA GLY A 200 45.27 17.36 -2.31
C GLY A 200 43.76 17.30 -2.08
N THR A 201 42.97 18.26 -2.60
CA THR A 201 41.51 18.17 -2.57
C THR A 201 41.05 16.93 -3.33
N LEU A 202 40.19 16.12 -2.70
CA LEU A 202 39.45 15.04 -3.35
C LEU A 202 38.24 15.67 -4.06
N LEU A 203 38.08 15.39 -5.35
CA LEU A 203 36.90 15.76 -6.13
C LEU A 203 36.21 14.48 -6.57
N GLU A 204 34.96 14.31 -6.16
CA GLU A 204 34.15 13.11 -6.39
C GLU A 204 33.13 13.33 -7.51
N ASP A 205 32.67 12.24 -8.14
CA ASP A 205 31.61 12.28 -9.16
C ASP A 205 30.35 12.97 -8.60
N GLY A 206 29.81 13.95 -9.31
CA GLY A 206 28.65 14.74 -8.84
C GLY A 206 28.99 16.00 -8.05
N ASN A 207 30.27 16.25 -7.69
CA ASN A 207 30.66 17.51 -7.04
C ASN A 207 30.32 18.72 -7.94
N ILE A 208 29.54 19.66 -7.41
CA ILE A 208 29.18 20.91 -8.10
C ILE A 208 30.45 21.76 -8.27
N LEU A 209 30.62 22.32 -9.45
CA LEU A 209 31.76 23.17 -9.81
C LEU A 209 31.37 24.64 -10.00
N ASP A 210 30.13 24.87 -10.42
CA ASP A 210 29.63 26.16 -10.86
C ASP A 210 28.08 26.15 -10.88
N MET A 211 27.46 27.29 -10.58
CA MET A 211 26.01 27.43 -10.60
C MET A 211 25.55 28.81 -11.03
N ASP A 212 24.56 28.86 -11.93
CA ASP A 212 23.92 30.10 -12.37
C ASP A 212 22.42 30.12 -12.10
N MET A 213 21.92 31.24 -11.63
CA MET A 213 20.50 31.52 -11.44
C MET A 213 20.01 32.49 -12.52
N ILE A 214 19.08 32.00 -13.35
CA ILE A 214 18.47 32.76 -14.43
C ILE A 214 17.01 33.07 -14.10
N TRP A 215 16.59 34.31 -14.37
CA TRP A 215 15.23 34.77 -14.09
C TRP A 215 14.46 35.09 -15.36
N ASN A 216 13.17 34.74 -15.41
CA ASN A 216 12.34 34.89 -16.61
C ASN A 216 11.74 36.31 -16.73
N ALA A 217 12.61 37.29 -16.94
CA ALA A 217 12.26 38.69 -17.18
C ALA A 217 11.42 38.92 -18.45
N ALA A 218 11.31 37.92 -19.34
CA ALA A 218 10.49 38.03 -20.55
C ALA A 218 8.99 37.88 -20.26
N VAL A 219 8.63 37.20 -19.17
CA VAL A 219 7.24 36.84 -18.84
C VAL A 219 6.78 37.44 -17.52
N PHE A 220 7.69 37.65 -16.56
CA PHE A 220 7.32 38.11 -15.22
C PHE A 220 7.93 39.46 -14.85
N ASP A 221 7.28 40.11 -13.89
CA ASP A 221 7.80 41.27 -13.17
C ASP A 221 8.21 40.85 -11.75
N PHE A 222 9.05 41.66 -11.11
CA PHE A 222 9.65 41.31 -9.82
C PHE A 222 9.48 42.43 -8.79
N SER A 223 9.24 42.05 -7.54
CA SER A 223 9.06 42.93 -6.39
C SER A 223 10.00 42.56 -5.24
N THR A 224 10.14 43.46 -4.27
CA THR A 224 10.87 43.20 -3.00
C THR A 224 9.92 42.89 -1.83
N ASN A 225 8.63 42.77 -2.13
CA ASN A 225 7.62 42.43 -1.15
C ASN A 225 6.57 41.51 -1.79
N PRO A 226 6.04 40.53 -1.04
CA PRO A 226 4.90 39.74 -1.46
C PRO A 226 3.71 40.62 -1.81
N ASN A 227 3.07 40.31 -2.92
CA ASN A 227 1.99 41.12 -3.45
C ASN A 227 0.98 40.25 -4.21
N ALA A 228 -0.23 40.80 -4.40
CA ALA A 228 -1.34 40.10 -5.04
C ALA A 228 -1.51 40.44 -6.52
N THR A 229 -0.48 40.98 -7.17
CA THR A 229 -0.51 41.32 -8.59
C THR A 229 -0.12 40.08 -9.39
N PRO A 230 -0.98 39.59 -10.29
CA PRO A 230 -0.64 38.44 -11.13
C PRO A 230 0.67 38.66 -11.89
N ASP A 231 1.43 37.57 -12.07
CA ASP A 231 2.71 37.56 -12.79
C ASP A 231 3.78 38.50 -12.20
N VAL A 232 3.64 38.91 -10.92
CA VAL A 232 4.63 39.69 -10.17
C VAL A 232 5.13 38.90 -8.97
N PHE A 233 6.40 38.50 -8.99
CA PHE A 233 6.97 37.65 -7.95
C PHE A 233 7.94 38.37 -7.03
N ASP A 234 7.91 37.97 -5.77
CA ASP A 234 8.81 38.47 -4.75
C ASP A 234 10.22 37.87 -4.90
N ILE A 235 11.25 38.71 -5.02
CA ILE A 235 12.63 38.27 -5.26
C ILE A 235 13.13 37.39 -4.13
N GLN A 236 12.96 37.78 -2.86
CA GLN A 236 13.47 36.98 -1.75
C GLN A 236 12.82 35.59 -1.71
N ALA A 237 11.49 35.52 -1.89
CA ALA A 237 10.75 34.26 -1.93
C ALA A 237 11.30 33.29 -2.98
N ILE A 238 11.39 33.73 -4.24
CA ILE A 238 11.90 32.89 -5.34
C ILE A 238 13.38 32.57 -5.13
N ALA A 239 14.20 33.54 -4.74
CA ALA A 239 15.62 33.33 -4.52
C ALA A 239 15.88 32.31 -3.40
N THR A 240 15.09 32.29 -2.33
CA THR A 240 15.27 31.33 -1.23
C THR A 240 15.11 29.89 -1.74
N HIS A 241 14.10 29.63 -2.58
CA HIS A 241 13.87 28.35 -3.25
C HIS A 241 15.02 28.01 -4.22
N GLU A 242 15.34 28.92 -5.12
CA GLU A 242 16.35 28.72 -6.16
C GLU A 242 17.76 28.52 -5.55
N PHE A 243 18.06 29.16 -4.42
CA PHE A 243 19.29 28.88 -3.68
C PHE A 243 19.31 27.49 -3.05
N GLY A 244 18.18 26.84 -2.78
CA GLY A 244 18.21 25.42 -2.42
C GLY A 244 18.80 24.56 -3.53
N HIS A 245 18.40 24.80 -4.79
CA HIS A 245 19.02 24.17 -5.95
C HIS A 245 20.49 24.59 -6.14
N HIS A 246 20.87 25.81 -5.75
CA HIS A 246 22.27 26.24 -5.71
C HIS A 246 23.13 25.33 -4.83
N PHE A 247 22.58 24.86 -3.72
CA PHE A 247 23.24 23.92 -2.81
C PHE A 247 23.05 22.45 -3.19
N GLY A 248 22.38 22.18 -4.30
CA GLY A 248 22.16 20.83 -4.81
C GLY A 248 20.90 20.15 -4.27
N PHE A 249 19.95 20.87 -3.67
CA PHE A 249 18.72 20.27 -3.12
C PHE A 249 17.67 20.01 -4.18
N ALA A 250 16.94 18.91 -4.00
CA ALA A 250 15.82 18.49 -4.80
C ALA A 250 14.52 19.19 -4.37
N HIS A 251 13.48 19.09 -5.21
CA HIS A 251 12.15 19.47 -4.78
C HIS A 251 11.61 18.53 -3.71
N THR A 252 10.96 19.09 -2.69
CA THR A 252 10.13 18.31 -1.76
C THR A 252 8.74 18.07 -2.36
N SER A 253 8.13 16.94 -2.00
CA SER A 253 6.74 16.64 -2.37
C SER A 253 5.72 17.19 -1.36
N MET A 254 6.19 17.86 -0.29
CA MET A 254 5.36 18.27 0.83
C MET A 254 4.53 19.54 0.56
N SER A 255 3.42 19.37 -0.18
CA SER A 255 2.37 20.37 -0.36
C SER A 255 1.01 19.69 -0.41
N PHE A 256 0.04 20.16 0.38
CA PHE A 256 -1.28 19.55 0.53
C PHE A 256 -2.36 20.60 0.72
N ASN A 257 -3.61 20.23 0.44
CA ASN A 257 -4.74 21.15 0.47
C ASN A 257 -4.90 21.81 1.87
N GLY A 258 -4.83 23.14 1.92
CA GLY A 258 -5.01 23.93 3.14
C GLY A 258 -3.75 24.14 3.99
N VAL A 259 -2.59 23.68 3.51
CA VAL A 259 -1.28 23.85 4.16
C VAL A 259 -0.36 24.67 3.27
N ASN A 260 0.51 25.47 3.88
CA ASN A 260 1.51 26.26 3.15
C ASN A 260 2.64 25.32 2.70
N ALA A 261 3.00 25.36 1.43
CA ALA A 261 4.06 24.52 0.87
C ALA A 261 5.43 24.80 1.51
N ALA A 262 6.27 23.77 1.62
CA ALA A 262 7.67 23.91 2.02
C ALA A 262 8.47 24.75 1.01
N THR A 263 9.62 25.29 1.41
CA THR A 263 10.39 26.21 0.56
C THR A 263 10.79 25.53 -0.74
N MET A 264 11.22 24.27 -0.71
CA MET A 264 11.62 23.51 -1.90
C MET A 264 10.45 22.92 -2.72
N PHE A 265 9.20 23.30 -2.47
CA PHE A 265 8.08 22.88 -3.33
C PHE A 265 8.12 23.66 -4.67
N PRO A 266 7.94 23.03 -5.85
CA PRO A 266 8.22 23.63 -7.17
C PRO A 266 7.21 24.67 -7.64
N ALA A 267 6.32 25.13 -6.75
CA ALA A 267 5.29 26.07 -7.11
C ALA A 267 5.06 27.09 -5.99
N VAL A 268 4.74 28.31 -6.42
CA VAL A 268 4.35 29.41 -5.55
C VAL A 268 3.19 30.16 -6.19
N SER A 269 2.29 30.70 -5.37
CA SER A 269 1.19 31.52 -5.86
C SER A 269 1.69 32.90 -6.30
N ASP A 270 1.16 33.38 -7.42
CA ASP A 270 1.34 34.74 -7.94
C ASP A 270 0.46 35.79 -7.22
N THR A 271 -0.52 35.35 -6.43
CA THR A 271 -1.57 36.22 -5.87
C THR A 271 -1.79 36.03 -4.37
N ASP A 272 -1.36 34.91 -3.80
CA ASP A 272 -1.42 34.64 -2.36
C ASP A 272 -0.17 35.16 -1.63
N ILE A 273 -0.35 36.30 -0.97
CA ILE A 273 0.67 36.94 -0.13
C ILE A 273 1.14 36.03 1.01
N ALA A 274 0.27 35.21 1.60
CA ALA A 274 0.66 34.33 2.69
C ALA A 274 1.61 33.25 2.17
N TRP A 275 1.25 32.58 1.06
CA TRP A 275 2.11 31.58 0.41
C TRP A 275 3.48 32.18 0.07
N GLN A 276 3.53 33.33 -0.62
CA GLN A 276 4.79 34.00 -0.95
C GLN A 276 5.63 34.35 0.29
N ASN A 277 5.01 34.72 1.42
CA ASN A 277 5.74 34.96 2.66
C ASN A 277 6.32 33.68 3.26
N ASN A 278 5.61 32.54 3.17
CA ASN A 278 6.07 31.29 3.79
C ASN A 278 7.35 30.77 3.14
N VAL A 279 7.47 30.87 1.80
CA VAL A 279 8.65 30.41 1.06
C VAL A 279 9.88 31.32 1.22
N ARG A 280 9.78 32.43 1.96
CA ARG A 280 10.96 33.22 2.40
C ARG A 280 11.70 32.56 3.58
N THR A 281 11.10 31.55 4.22
CA THR A 281 11.62 30.90 5.43
C THR A 281 11.64 29.40 5.27
N LEU A 282 12.73 28.77 5.70
CA LEU A 282 12.91 27.32 5.61
C LEU A 282 11.98 26.56 6.54
N ASN A 283 11.39 25.47 6.05
CA ASN A 283 10.66 24.50 6.85
C ASN A 283 11.62 23.47 7.46
N ALA A 284 11.11 22.61 8.35
CA ALA A 284 11.92 21.63 9.07
C ALA A 284 12.67 20.65 8.13
N ASP A 285 12.04 20.26 7.02
CA ASP A 285 12.64 19.41 5.99
C ASP A 285 13.74 20.14 5.19
N ASP A 286 13.50 21.39 4.79
CA ASP A 286 14.50 22.25 4.12
C ASP A 286 15.75 22.43 5.03
N VAL A 287 15.54 22.61 6.33
CA VAL A 287 16.60 22.69 7.35
C VAL A 287 17.34 21.36 7.46
N ALA A 288 16.63 20.23 7.51
CA ALA A 288 17.23 18.90 7.63
C ALA A 288 18.09 18.54 6.41
N VAL A 289 17.60 18.80 5.18
CA VAL A 289 18.36 18.51 3.95
C VAL A 289 19.62 19.37 3.84
N SER A 290 19.59 20.61 4.33
CA SER A 290 20.81 21.45 4.37
C SER A 290 21.90 20.86 5.28
N GLY A 291 21.53 20.29 6.42
CA GLY A 291 22.45 19.58 7.31
C GLY A 291 22.82 18.20 6.79
N LEU A 292 21.95 17.54 6.01
CA LEU A 292 22.26 16.25 5.38
C LEU A 292 23.41 16.38 4.38
N ASN A 293 23.34 17.39 3.52
CA ASN A 293 24.33 17.59 2.46
C ASN A 293 25.57 18.37 2.92
N TYR A 294 25.42 19.24 3.92
CA TYR A 294 26.52 20.04 4.48
C TYR A 294 26.52 19.95 6.01
N PRO A 295 26.85 18.80 6.60
CA PRO A 295 26.65 18.52 8.02
C PRO A 295 27.57 19.35 8.93
N GLY A 296 26.96 20.30 9.63
CA GLY A 296 27.65 21.15 10.60
C GLY A 296 27.67 20.60 12.03
N ILE A 297 28.05 21.45 12.97
CA ILE A 297 27.92 21.14 14.40
C ILE A 297 26.45 20.94 14.79
N GLY A 298 26.15 19.89 15.57
CA GLY A 298 24.79 19.62 16.02
C GLY A 298 23.99 18.66 15.13
N PHE A 299 24.39 18.43 13.87
CA PHE A 299 23.69 17.52 12.97
C PHE A 299 24.03 16.04 13.25
N TRP A 300 23.02 15.19 13.40
CA TRP A 300 23.17 13.75 13.58
C TRP A 300 22.68 12.97 12.34
N PRO A 301 23.38 11.91 11.92
CA PRO A 301 24.62 11.35 12.50
C PRO A 301 25.92 11.95 11.93
N ASP A 302 25.84 12.69 10.82
CA ASP A 302 27.01 12.97 9.99
C ASP A 302 27.82 14.21 10.43
N GLY A 303 27.23 15.06 11.28
CA GLY A 303 27.88 16.27 11.79
C GLY A 303 28.75 16.04 13.03
N SER A 304 29.14 17.14 13.66
CA SER A 304 30.00 17.10 14.85
C SER A 304 29.24 17.41 16.15
N ALA A 305 29.63 16.76 17.24
CA ALA A 305 29.04 16.96 18.57
C ALA A 305 29.35 18.38 19.13
N PRO A 306 28.50 18.94 20.02
CA PRO A 306 27.33 18.32 20.66
C PRO A 306 26.10 18.30 19.74
N TYR A 307 25.51 17.12 19.60
CA TYR A 307 24.33 16.91 18.74
C TYR A 307 23.09 17.61 19.30
N THR A 308 22.34 18.26 18.40
CA THR A 308 21.05 18.90 18.67
C THR A 308 19.91 18.22 17.94
N THR A 309 20.20 17.38 16.94
CA THR A 309 19.24 16.57 16.19
C THR A 309 19.46 15.07 16.41
N GLY A 310 18.46 14.27 16.04
CA GLY A 310 18.50 12.81 16.03
C GLY A 310 18.07 12.27 14.67
N ALA A 311 17.84 10.95 14.58
CA ALA A 311 17.40 10.29 13.36
C ALA A 311 16.38 9.17 13.62
N ILE A 312 15.65 8.77 12.59
CA ILE A 312 14.79 7.58 12.56
C ILE A 312 15.26 6.70 11.39
N SER A 313 15.32 5.39 11.57
CA SER A 313 15.67 4.46 10.49
C SER A 313 14.81 3.21 10.51
N GLY A 314 14.60 2.63 9.33
CA GLY A 314 13.95 1.34 9.18
C GLY A 314 14.01 0.86 7.74
N TRP A 315 13.12 -0.06 7.40
CA TRP A 315 12.97 -0.58 6.04
C TRP A 315 11.52 -0.64 5.60
N VAL A 316 11.32 -0.66 4.29
CA VAL A 316 10.05 -0.98 3.64
C VAL A 316 10.26 -2.18 2.72
N ARG A 317 9.39 -3.17 2.88
CA ARG A 317 9.40 -4.41 2.08
C ARG A 317 8.04 -4.65 1.47
N GLN A 318 8.00 -5.46 0.42
CA GLN A 318 6.79 -6.05 -0.11
C GLN A 318 6.39 -7.26 0.74
N PRO A 319 5.15 -7.78 0.61
CA PRO A 319 4.72 -8.99 1.34
C PRO A 319 5.55 -10.23 1.01
N ASP A 320 6.16 -10.29 -0.18
CA ASP A 320 7.13 -11.33 -0.58
C ASP A 320 8.55 -11.13 0.02
N ALA A 321 8.70 -10.16 0.92
CA ALA A 321 9.93 -9.72 1.57
C ALA A 321 10.97 -9.05 0.63
N SER A 322 10.63 -8.79 -0.64
CA SER A 322 11.48 -8.00 -1.54
C SER A 322 11.51 -6.52 -1.12
N ALA A 323 12.53 -5.79 -1.57
CA ALA A 323 12.70 -4.38 -1.25
C ALA A 323 11.68 -3.50 -1.98
N ALA A 324 10.92 -2.69 -1.23
CA ALA A 324 10.10 -1.63 -1.82
C ALA A 324 10.96 -0.37 -1.96
N VAL A 325 11.36 -0.04 -3.18
CA VAL A 325 12.35 1.03 -3.48
C VAL A 325 11.66 2.30 -3.98
N GLY A 326 12.19 3.48 -3.65
CA GLY A 326 11.58 4.76 -4.02
C GLY A 326 10.23 5.02 -3.34
N VAL A 327 9.95 4.35 -2.23
CA VAL A 327 8.75 4.59 -1.42
C VAL A 327 8.96 5.84 -0.58
N ARG A 328 7.97 6.73 -0.57
CA ARG A 328 7.99 7.96 0.22
C ARG A 328 7.73 7.64 1.69
N VAL A 329 8.57 8.18 2.57
CA VAL A 329 8.45 8.05 4.02
C VAL A 329 8.41 9.44 4.65
N TRP A 330 7.35 9.72 5.42
CA TRP A 330 7.15 10.99 6.09
C TRP A 330 7.15 10.83 7.61
N ALA A 331 7.65 11.85 8.30
CA ALA A 331 7.49 11.98 9.75
C ALA A 331 6.66 13.20 10.09
N TYR A 332 5.61 12.98 10.86
CA TYR A 332 4.68 13.98 11.37
C TYR A 332 4.99 14.24 12.83
N SER A 333 5.17 15.50 13.19
CA SER A 333 5.34 15.85 14.61
C SER A 333 4.04 15.63 15.35
N THR A 334 4.05 14.93 16.49
CA THR A 334 2.82 14.77 17.29
C THR A 334 2.31 16.09 17.87
N ALA A 335 3.15 17.14 17.88
CA ALA A 335 2.75 18.49 18.24
C ALA A 335 1.93 19.19 17.14
N ASP A 336 2.08 18.77 15.88
CA ASP A 336 1.34 19.26 14.72
C ASP A 336 1.13 18.13 13.69
N PRO A 337 0.19 17.21 13.94
CA PRO A 337 -0.04 16.05 13.10
C PRO A 337 -0.77 16.38 11.79
N LEU A 338 -1.11 17.65 11.55
CA LEU A 338 -1.85 18.08 10.37
C LEU A 338 -0.98 18.15 9.12
N GLN A 339 0.35 18.14 9.28
CA GLN A 339 1.30 18.24 8.18
C GLN A 339 2.58 17.42 8.46
N PRO A 340 3.18 16.81 7.44
CA PRO A 340 4.48 16.19 7.60
C PRO A 340 5.55 17.27 7.87
N ALA A 341 6.52 16.93 8.70
CA ALA A 341 7.63 17.80 9.04
C ALA A 341 8.92 17.44 8.30
N TYR A 342 9.08 16.16 7.93
CA TYR A 342 10.28 15.62 7.28
C TYR A 342 9.89 14.56 6.25
N GLU A 343 10.67 14.48 5.18
CA GLU A 343 10.54 13.51 4.10
C GLU A 343 11.85 12.75 3.85
N THR A 344 11.73 11.48 3.49
CA THR A 344 12.80 10.70 2.84
C THR A 344 12.20 9.66 1.90
N PHE A 345 13.05 8.96 1.17
CA PHE A 345 12.67 7.89 0.26
C PHE A 345 13.43 6.62 0.60
N THR A 346 12.81 5.47 0.32
CA THR A 346 13.52 4.20 0.45
C THR A 346 14.56 4.02 -0.64
N VAL A 347 15.70 3.49 -0.24
CA VAL A 347 16.93 3.41 -1.03
C VAL A 347 16.75 2.52 -2.25
N HIS A 348 17.28 2.96 -3.40
CA HIS A 348 17.33 2.17 -4.62
C HIS A 348 18.64 1.35 -4.69
N PRO A 349 18.70 0.17 -5.34
CA PRO A 349 19.94 -0.61 -5.48
C PRO A 349 21.10 0.13 -6.17
N ALA A 350 20.80 1.22 -6.86
CA ALA A 350 21.78 2.06 -7.56
C ALA A 350 22.19 3.30 -6.74
N ASP A 351 21.77 3.41 -5.47
CA ASP A 351 22.05 4.58 -4.63
C ASP A 351 23.55 4.85 -4.50
N TRP A 352 23.89 6.11 -4.21
CA TRP A 352 25.26 6.53 -4.01
C TRP A 352 25.82 6.04 -2.67
N ASP A 353 24.99 5.89 -1.63
CA ASP A 353 25.39 5.42 -0.30
C ASP A 353 25.40 3.88 -0.25
N PRO A 354 26.57 3.22 -0.25
CA PRO A 354 26.66 1.77 -0.24
C PRO A 354 26.37 1.14 1.14
N SER A 355 26.17 1.96 2.19
CA SER A 355 25.90 1.48 3.54
C SER A 355 24.43 1.10 3.77
N LEU A 356 23.53 1.57 2.89
CA LEU A 356 22.11 1.29 2.94
C LEU A 356 21.74 0.22 1.92
N SER A 357 20.82 -0.68 2.29
CA SER A 357 20.31 -1.70 1.36
C SER A 357 19.06 -1.19 0.65
N ALA A 358 18.75 -1.79 -0.49
CA ALA A 358 17.52 -1.48 -1.21
C ALA A 358 16.30 -1.61 -0.30
N GLY A 359 15.42 -0.60 -0.32
CA GLY A 359 14.23 -0.50 0.51
C GLY A 359 14.46 -0.04 1.95
N ASP A 360 15.72 0.16 2.38
CA ASP A 360 16.01 0.78 3.67
C ASP A 360 15.77 2.29 3.58
N TYR A 361 15.57 2.97 4.71
CA TYR A 361 15.49 4.43 4.76
C TYR A 361 16.05 4.98 6.07
N ILE A 362 16.46 6.25 6.05
CA ILE A 362 16.84 7.00 7.24
C ILE A 362 16.40 8.47 7.12
N LEU A 363 15.59 8.90 8.08
CA LEU A 363 15.28 10.31 8.31
C LEU A 363 16.38 10.88 9.22
N LYS A 364 17.26 11.73 8.69
CA LYS A 364 18.37 12.35 9.43
C LYS A 364 18.01 13.78 9.85
N GLY A 365 18.66 14.31 10.88
CA GLY A 365 18.51 15.72 11.24
C GLY A 365 17.20 16.11 11.94
N LEU A 366 16.43 15.15 12.47
CA LEU A 366 15.16 15.42 13.14
C LEU A 366 15.38 16.17 14.44
N THR A 367 14.53 17.15 14.72
CA THR A 367 14.52 17.79 16.02
C THR A 367 14.09 16.79 17.11
N PRO A 368 14.63 16.85 18.35
CA PRO A 368 14.21 15.94 19.40
C PRO A 368 12.72 16.15 19.74
N GLY A 369 11.97 15.07 19.75
CA GLY A 369 10.52 15.11 19.83
C GLY A 369 9.91 13.74 19.61
N THR A 370 8.59 13.72 19.47
CA THR A 370 7.83 12.49 19.19
C THR A 370 7.17 12.64 17.82
N TYR A 371 7.24 11.59 17.03
CA TYR A 371 6.80 11.58 15.65
C TYR A 371 5.91 10.38 15.35
N ASN A 372 4.97 10.57 14.42
CA ASN A 372 4.29 9.48 13.73
C ASN A 372 4.95 9.34 12.35
N VAL A 373 5.38 8.13 11.98
CA VAL A 373 6.10 7.87 10.73
C VAL A 373 5.20 7.10 9.79
N CYS A 374 5.08 7.51 8.54
CA CYS A 374 4.17 6.88 7.58
C CYS A 374 4.82 6.71 6.20
N ILE A 375 4.49 5.60 5.54
CA ILE A 375 4.71 5.40 4.11
C ILE A 375 3.51 5.92 3.33
N VAL A 376 3.76 6.67 2.26
CA VAL A 376 2.71 7.38 1.52
C VAL A 376 2.75 7.00 0.05
N SER A 377 1.58 6.68 -0.51
CA SER A 377 1.44 6.39 -1.93
C SER A 377 1.62 7.65 -2.78
N TRP A 378 2.08 7.48 -4.02
CA TRP A 378 2.30 8.60 -4.96
C TRP A 378 1.02 9.28 -5.45
N LEU A 379 -0.15 8.67 -5.27
CA LEU A 379 -1.44 9.20 -5.73
C LEU A 379 -2.15 10.07 -4.68
N ASN A 380 -1.59 10.22 -3.47
CA ASN A 380 -2.29 10.79 -2.32
C ASN A 380 -1.98 12.29 -2.10
N GLY A 381 -2.99 13.14 -2.33
CA GLY A 381 -3.11 14.46 -1.70
C GLY A 381 -2.20 15.59 -2.19
N VAL A 382 -1.24 15.34 -3.08
CA VAL A 382 -0.39 16.40 -3.67
C VAL A 382 -1.23 17.22 -4.67
N PRO A 383 -1.42 18.54 -4.47
CA PRO A 383 -2.02 19.39 -5.48
C PRO A 383 -1.22 19.26 -6.78
N PHE A 384 -1.91 19.12 -7.92
CA PHE A 384 -1.32 18.88 -9.25
C PHE A 384 -0.93 17.42 -9.58
N ALA A 385 -1.81 16.45 -9.31
CA ALA A 385 -1.70 15.04 -9.72
C ALA A 385 -1.27 14.78 -11.20
N GLY A 386 -1.42 15.75 -12.11
CA GLY A 386 -0.89 15.66 -13.47
C GLY A 386 0.64 15.81 -13.60
N LEU A 387 1.34 16.26 -12.55
CA LEU A 387 2.80 16.31 -12.43
C LEU A 387 3.39 15.05 -11.78
N ASP A 388 2.56 14.25 -11.11
CA ASP A 388 2.92 12.99 -10.43
C ASP A 388 2.41 11.74 -11.16
N ASP A 389 1.85 11.86 -12.37
CA ASP A 389 1.35 10.70 -13.13
C ASP A 389 2.54 9.85 -13.63
N PRO A 390 2.74 8.63 -13.09
CA PRO A 390 3.86 7.76 -13.45
C PRO A 390 3.72 7.20 -14.88
N THR A 391 2.55 7.37 -15.51
CA THR A 391 2.26 6.93 -16.88
C THR A 391 2.47 8.04 -17.92
N ASN A 392 2.63 9.28 -17.47
CA ASN A 392 2.89 10.43 -18.34
C ASN A 392 4.36 10.85 -18.23
N PRO A 393 5.19 10.66 -19.28
CA PRO A 393 6.60 11.06 -19.27
C PRO A 393 6.82 12.60 -19.29
N ALA A 394 5.75 13.39 -19.34
CA ALA A 394 5.80 14.85 -19.17
C ALA A 394 5.47 15.32 -17.74
N SER A 395 4.95 14.43 -16.88
CA SER A 395 4.98 14.61 -15.42
C SER A 395 6.38 14.23 -14.92
N SER A 396 6.98 15.07 -14.08
CA SER A 396 8.22 14.74 -13.40
C SER A 396 7.85 14.41 -11.97
N PRO A 397 7.72 13.12 -11.59
CA PRO A 397 7.42 12.75 -10.21
C PRO A 397 8.57 13.14 -9.27
N TYR A 398 8.23 13.50 -8.03
CA TYR A 398 9.16 14.08 -7.04
C TYR A 398 10.40 13.23 -6.65
N ASN A 399 10.42 11.95 -7.02
CA ASN A 399 11.63 11.13 -7.00
C ASN A 399 11.48 9.88 -7.89
N ILE A 400 11.87 9.97 -9.16
CA ILE A 400 12.09 8.77 -10.00
C ILE A 400 13.48 8.83 -10.60
N THR A 401 14.27 7.81 -10.29
CA THR A 401 15.50 7.51 -11.00
C THR A 401 15.12 7.12 -12.44
N PRO A 402 15.87 7.48 -13.50
CA PRO A 402 15.62 6.96 -14.84
C PRO A 402 15.65 5.41 -14.94
N LEU A 403 16.06 4.72 -13.86
CA LEU A 403 16.10 3.27 -13.71
C LEU A 403 14.82 2.70 -13.09
N ASN A 404 13.92 3.54 -12.55
CA ASN A 404 12.65 3.11 -11.97
C ASN A 404 11.65 2.75 -13.09
N GLY A 405 11.15 1.52 -13.05
CA GLY A 405 9.80 1.22 -13.54
C GLY A 405 8.77 1.84 -12.59
N SER A 406 7.55 2.04 -13.06
CA SER A 406 6.37 2.53 -12.28
C SER A 406 5.92 1.52 -11.22
N GLY A 407 6.85 1.08 -10.37
CA GLY A 407 6.83 -0.24 -9.74
C GLY A 407 5.75 -0.43 -8.69
N HIS A 408 5.54 0.51 -7.77
CA HIS A 408 4.74 0.20 -6.58
C HIS A 408 3.98 1.43 -6.09
N ILE A 409 2.86 1.71 -6.76
CA ILE A 409 1.96 2.84 -6.51
C ILE A 409 0.61 2.41 -5.90
N GLY A 410 0.47 1.12 -5.56
CA GLY A 410 -0.81 0.48 -5.21
C GLY A 410 -0.97 0.07 -3.75
N PHE A 411 -0.36 0.77 -2.79
CA PHE A 411 -0.61 0.54 -1.36
C PHE A 411 -1.27 1.77 -0.71
N PRO A 412 -2.20 1.59 0.24
CA PRO A 412 -2.77 2.71 1.01
C PRO A 412 -1.68 3.36 1.88
N THR A 413 -1.84 4.65 2.22
CA THR A 413 -0.96 5.28 3.21
C THR A 413 -1.02 4.48 4.52
N GLU A 414 0.15 4.07 5.01
CA GLU A 414 0.31 3.26 6.22
C GLU A 414 1.26 3.98 7.18
N CYS A 415 0.84 4.16 8.43
CA CYS A 415 1.69 4.67 9.49
C CYS A 415 2.24 3.53 10.35
N TYR A 416 3.47 3.69 10.86
CA TYR A 416 4.13 2.71 11.71
C TYR A 416 3.19 2.33 12.83
N ASP A 417 3.05 1.00 13.03
CA ASP A 417 2.17 0.28 13.97
C ASP A 417 0.67 0.69 14.03
N ASP A 418 0.21 1.18 12.89
CA ASP A 418 -1.05 0.85 12.20
C ASP A 418 -2.28 1.75 12.41
N ALA A 419 -2.27 2.87 11.66
CA ALA A 419 -3.48 3.37 11.02
C ALA A 419 -3.30 3.26 9.49
N PRO A 420 -3.94 2.29 8.81
CA PRO A 420 -4.20 2.44 7.39
C PRO A 420 -5.20 3.58 7.27
N SER A 421 -4.82 4.64 6.55
CA SER A 421 -5.84 5.61 6.14
C SER A 421 -6.82 4.86 5.24
N ILE A 422 -8.08 4.74 5.67
CA ILE A 422 -9.22 4.15 4.95
C ILE A 422 -9.57 4.90 3.64
N THR A 423 -8.74 5.87 3.25
CA THR A 423 -8.87 6.74 2.09
C THR A 423 -7.49 7.11 1.58
N ASP A 424 -7.37 7.48 0.30
CA ASP A 424 -6.21 8.15 -0.31
C ASP A 424 -5.93 9.57 0.30
N ASP A 425 -6.37 9.79 1.55
CA ASP A 425 -6.30 11.03 2.31
C ASP A 425 -5.06 11.01 3.22
N PRO A 426 -4.16 12.02 3.10
CA PRO A 426 -2.96 12.14 3.93
C PRO A 426 -3.24 12.55 5.39
N THR A 427 -4.50 12.72 5.80
CA THR A 427 -4.86 13.04 7.19
C THR A 427 -4.69 11.82 8.10
N ILE A 428 -3.83 11.97 9.11
CA ILE A 428 -3.55 10.92 10.11
C ILE A 428 -4.69 10.84 11.13
N HIS A 429 -5.20 9.63 11.35
CA HIS A 429 -6.05 9.32 12.48
C HIS A 429 -5.20 9.03 13.73
N VAL A 430 -4.87 10.09 14.47
CA VAL A 430 -3.95 10.10 15.63
C VAL A 430 -4.28 9.15 16.80
N ASP A 431 -5.44 8.50 16.79
CA ASP A 431 -5.84 7.57 17.86
C ASP A 431 -5.34 6.13 17.62
N LEU A 432 -4.63 5.84 16.51
CA LEU A 432 -4.24 4.50 16.05
C LEU A 432 -2.75 4.35 15.66
N VAL A 433 -1.90 5.34 15.96
CA VAL A 433 -0.48 5.35 15.56
C VAL A 433 0.41 5.42 16.79
N GLU A 434 1.49 4.66 16.88
CA GLU A 434 2.47 4.76 17.95
C GLU A 434 3.42 5.94 17.73
N ASP A 435 3.98 6.31 18.87
CA ASP A 435 4.83 7.45 19.04
C ASP A 435 6.30 7.02 18.89
N VAL A 436 6.93 7.45 17.80
CA VAL A 436 8.37 7.26 17.60
C VAL A 436 9.14 8.40 18.28
N LEU A 437 9.86 8.07 19.35
CA LEU A 437 10.68 9.04 20.07
C LEU A 437 12.00 9.30 19.35
N VAL A 438 12.32 10.57 19.12
CA VAL A 438 13.61 11.05 18.61
C VAL A 438 14.38 11.76 19.72
N VAL A 439 15.64 11.37 19.92
CA VAL A 439 16.54 11.95 20.90
C VAL A 439 17.80 12.48 20.21
N ALA A 440 18.28 13.64 20.64
CA ALA A 440 19.51 14.22 20.10
C ALA A 440 20.70 13.25 20.21
N GLY A 441 21.45 13.09 19.12
CA GLY A 441 22.63 12.23 19.06
C GLY A 441 22.35 10.73 19.03
N ASN A 442 21.11 10.32 18.75
CA ASN A 442 20.72 8.92 18.60
C ASN A 442 19.89 8.72 17.33
N THR A 443 19.98 7.52 16.76
CA THR A 443 19.05 7.03 15.74
C THR A 443 18.07 6.07 16.41
N THR A 444 16.77 6.28 16.22
CA THR A 444 15.72 5.34 16.64
C THR A 444 15.52 4.32 15.51
N PRO A 445 15.91 3.04 15.72
CA PRO A 445 15.83 2.02 14.68
C PRO A 445 14.47 1.31 14.68
N ASP A 446 14.34 0.33 13.78
CA ASP A 446 13.26 -0.67 13.73
C ASP A 446 11.86 -0.12 13.43
N ILE A 447 11.80 1.00 12.71
CA ILE A 447 10.55 1.58 12.19
C ILE A 447 10.26 0.97 10.82
N ASN A 448 9.75 -0.25 10.82
CA ASN A 448 9.67 -1.10 9.62
C ASN A 448 8.25 -1.20 9.07
N PHE A 449 8.13 -1.31 7.75
CA PHE A 449 6.86 -1.39 7.02
C PHE A 449 6.86 -2.55 6.04
N VAL A 450 5.68 -3.14 5.83
CA VAL A 450 5.48 -4.06 4.71
C VAL A 450 4.28 -3.57 3.90
N THR A 451 4.54 -3.07 2.70
CA THR A 451 3.53 -2.49 1.82
C THR A 451 2.45 -3.51 1.48
N GLY A 452 1.18 -3.12 1.53
CA GLY A 452 0.08 -3.95 1.01
C GLY A 452 -0.16 -5.26 1.76
N ILE A 453 0.32 -5.42 3.00
CA ILE A 453 -0.14 -6.54 3.83
C ILE A 453 -1.64 -6.38 4.06
N GLY A 454 -2.40 -7.34 3.54
CA GLY A 454 -3.82 -7.50 3.82
C GLY A 454 -4.74 -7.25 2.63
N ASP A 455 -4.27 -6.57 1.57
CA ASP A 455 -5.11 -6.32 0.41
C ASP A 455 -5.26 -7.53 -0.51
N VAL A 456 -6.51 -7.80 -0.89
CA VAL A 456 -6.88 -9.02 -1.60
C VAL A 456 -7.77 -8.71 -2.79
N ASP A 457 -7.57 -9.45 -3.86
CA ASP A 457 -8.48 -9.48 -4.99
C ASP A 457 -9.44 -10.66 -4.83
N VAL A 458 -10.72 -10.38 -4.62
CA VAL A 458 -11.72 -11.43 -4.37
C VAL A 458 -12.76 -11.45 -5.48
N MET A 459 -12.91 -12.60 -6.11
CA MET A 459 -14.01 -12.89 -7.05
C MET A 459 -15.06 -13.77 -6.37
N LEU A 460 -16.28 -13.24 -6.20
CA LEU A 460 -17.44 -14.02 -5.80
C LEU A 460 -18.09 -14.64 -7.04
N VAL A 461 -18.03 -15.96 -7.17
CA VAL A 461 -18.57 -16.74 -8.31
C VAL A 461 -19.80 -17.50 -7.85
N LEU A 462 -20.98 -16.98 -8.19
CA LEU A 462 -22.24 -17.34 -7.54
C LEU A 462 -23.21 -18.06 -8.48
N ASP A 463 -23.58 -19.28 -8.11
CA ASP A 463 -24.60 -20.06 -8.81
C ASP A 463 -25.99 -19.44 -8.64
N ARG A 464 -26.70 -19.28 -9.76
CA ARG A 464 -28.11 -18.86 -9.82
C ARG A 464 -28.99 -19.82 -10.61
N SER A 465 -28.60 -21.09 -10.70
CA SER A 465 -29.34 -22.15 -11.39
C SER A 465 -30.76 -22.34 -10.84
N GLY A 466 -31.61 -23.06 -11.57
CA GLY A 466 -33.02 -23.22 -11.19
C GLY A 466 -33.23 -23.88 -9.81
N SER A 467 -32.31 -24.73 -9.35
CA SER A 467 -32.33 -25.37 -8.03
C SER A 467 -32.21 -24.38 -6.88
N MET A 468 -31.60 -23.21 -7.11
CA MET A 468 -31.50 -22.14 -6.13
C MET A 468 -32.85 -21.51 -5.75
N ASN A 469 -33.90 -21.73 -6.55
CA ASN A 469 -35.26 -21.28 -6.22
C ASN A 469 -35.97 -22.21 -5.22
N LEU A 470 -35.38 -23.35 -4.88
CA LEU A 470 -35.91 -24.27 -3.88
C LEU A 470 -35.73 -23.71 -2.46
N SER A 471 -36.56 -24.17 -1.53
CA SER A 471 -36.46 -23.79 -0.12
C SER A 471 -35.11 -24.20 0.47
N ALA A 472 -34.50 -23.30 1.24
CA ALA A 472 -33.38 -23.63 2.10
C ALA A 472 -33.83 -24.53 3.27
N THR A 473 -32.87 -25.20 3.91
CA THR A 473 -33.14 -26.01 5.11
C THR A 473 -33.70 -25.10 6.21
N GLY A 474 -34.85 -25.45 6.80
CA GLY A 474 -35.58 -24.59 7.74
C GLY A 474 -36.78 -23.86 7.14
N GLY A 475 -36.98 -23.90 5.81
CA GLY A 475 -38.27 -23.67 5.14
C GLY A 475 -38.80 -22.22 5.07
N ALA A 476 -38.14 -21.24 5.68
CA ALA A 476 -38.61 -19.85 5.71
C ALA A 476 -38.22 -19.02 4.47
N MET A 477 -37.16 -19.40 3.76
CA MET A 477 -36.66 -18.71 2.57
C MET A 477 -36.09 -19.69 1.53
N THR A 478 -35.89 -19.22 0.30
CA THR A 478 -35.22 -19.94 -0.79
C THR A 478 -33.70 -19.94 -0.62
N LYS A 479 -32.99 -20.86 -1.29
CA LYS A 479 -31.52 -20.89 -1.26
C LYS A 479 -30.91 -19.62 -1.84
N ILE A 480 -31.54 -19.02 -2.86
CA ILE A 480 -31.03 -17.77 -3.44
C ILE A 480 -31.19 -16.58 -2.49
N GLU A 481 -32.27 -16.50 -1.73
CA GLU A 481 -32.43 -15.48 -0.68
C GLU A 481 -31.37 -15.65 0.43
N ALA A 482 -31.11 -16.91 0.85
CA ALA A 482 -30.05 -17.19 1.82
C ALA A 482 -28.66 -16.83 1.28
N LEU A 483 -28.39 -17.09 -0.01
CA LEU A 483 -27.16 -16.69 -0.69
C LEU A 483 -27.00 -15.17 -0.70
N GLN A 484 -28.05 -14.43 -1.05
CA GLN A 484 -28.02 -12.96 -1.09
C GLN A 484 -27.65 -12.36 0.27
N LEU A 485 -28.29 -12.84 1.34
CA LEU A 485 -27.98 -12.40 2.71
C LEU A 485 -26.53 -12.73 3.11
N SER A 486 -26.05 -13.92 2.74
CA SER A 486 -24.68 -14.37 3.06
C SER A 486 -23.61 -13.60 2.29
N ALA A 487 -23.85 -13.34 1.00
CA ALA A 487 -22.98 -12.52 0.17
C ALA A 487 -22.94 -11.06 0.65
N ASN A 488 -24.07 -10.49 1.09
CA ASN A 488 -24.07 -9.16 1.69
C ASN A 488 -23.27 -9.10 2.99
N SER A 489 -23.36 -10.14 3.84
CA SER A 489 -22.54 -10.27 5.05
C SER A 489 -21.06 -10.37 4.73
N PHE A 490 -20.69 -11.11 3.69
CA PHE A 490 -19.32 -11.22 3.18
C PHE A 490 -18.77 -9.88 2.67
N ILE A 491 -19.55 -9.15 1.86
CA ILE A 491 -19.17 -7.83 1.33
C ILE A 491 -18.94 -6.85 2.48
N ASP A 492 -19.85 -6.82 3.45
CA ASP A 492 -19.72 -5.97 4.63
C ASP A 492 -18.52 -6.36 5.51
N PHE A 493 -18.13 -7.64 5.53
CA PHE A 493 -16.94 -8.08 6.25
C PHE A 493 -15.66 -7.61 5.55
N LEU A 494 -15.53 -7.84 4.24
CA LEU A 494 -14.34 -7.41 3.48
C LEU A 494 -14.14 -5.90 3.49
N ASP A 495 -15.23 -5.12 3.49
CA ASP A 495 -15.15 -3.66 3.54
C ASP A 495 -14.66 -3.10 4.89
N LEU A 496 -14.52 -3.93 5.94
CA LEU A 496 -13.96 -3.50 7.23
C LEU A 496 -12.47 -3.19 7.17
N ASP A 497 -11.74 -3.89 6.29
CA ASP A 497 -10.29 -3.78 6.21
C ASP A 497 -9.84 -2.71 5.20
N GLY A 498 -10.74 -2.28 4.29
CA GLY A 498 -10.42 -1.31 3.23
C GLY A 498 -9.43 -1.90 2.21
N GLY A 499 -9.09 -1.15 1.17
CA GLY A 499 -8.05 -1.51 0.17
C GLY A 499 -8.34 -2.70 -0.76
N HIS A 500 -9.20 -3.64 -0.37
CA HIS A 500 -9.51 -4.83 -1.14
C HIS A 500 -10.26 -4.53 -2.44
N ARG A 501 -10.11 -5.41 -3.43
CA ARG A 501 -10.94 -5.40 -4.64
C ARG A 501 -11.93 -6.56 -4.62
N LEU A 502 -13.15 -6.25 -5.04
CA LEU A 502 -14.23 -7.21 -5.18
C LEU A 502 -14.69 -7.23 -6.63
N GLY A 503 -14.84 -8.42 -7.19
CA GLY A 503 -15.57 -8.64 -8.44
C GLY A 503 -16.68 -9.66 -8.25
N LEU A 504 -17.77 -9.49 -8.99
CA LEU A 504 -18.94 -10.36 -8.90
C LEU A 504 -19.17 -11.09 -10.23
N VAL A 505 -19.28 -12.41 -10.15
CA VAL A 505 -19.70 -13.27 -11.26
C VAL A 505 -20.93 -14.07 -10.82
N GLN A 506 -21.95 -14.11 -11.67
CA GLN A 506 -23.09 -15.01 -11.49
C GLN A 506 -23.25 -15.87 -12.74
N PHE A 507 -23.66 -17.12 -12.56
CA PHE A 507 -23.76 -18.07 -13.67
C PHE A 507 -24.98 -18.99 -13.55
N ASN A 508 -25.50 -19.39 -14.70
CA ASN A 508 -26.44 -20.49 -14.87
C ASN A 508 -25.99 -21.41 -16.01
N ASP A 509 -26.68 -21.48 -17.14
CA ASP A 509 -26.21 -22.15 -18.36
C ASP A 509 -24.93 -21.51 -18.94
N ALA A 510 -24.69 -20.24 -18.62
CA ALA A 510 -23.53 -19.41 -18.97
C ALA A 510 -23.37 -18.28 -17.93
N VAL A 511 -22.35 -17.43 -18.09
CA VAL A 511 -22.19 -16.19 -17.30
C VAL A 511 -23.33 -15.21 -17.59
N VAL A 512 -23.90 -14.64 -16.54
CA VAL A 512 -24.97 -13.64 -16.64
C VAL A 512 -24.48 -12.30 -16.07
N PRO A 513 -24.52 -11.19 -16.84
CA PRO A 513 -24.11 -9.90 -16.33
C PRO A 513 -24.96 -9.44 -15.13
N PHE A 514 -24.32 -8.85 -14.13
CA PHE A 514 -25.02 -8.17 -13.04
C PHE A 514 -25.69 -6.87 -13.51
N ALA A 515 -26.74 -6.47 -12.78
CA ALA A 515 -27.43 -5.20 -12.95
C ALA A 515 -27.61 -4.54 -11.57
N PRO A 516 -26.79 -3.52 -11.22
CA PRO A 516 -25.73 -2.90 -12.04
C PRO A 516 -24.54 -3.85 -12.30
N PRO A 517 -23.79 -3.68 -13.40
CA PRO A 517 -22.52 -4.39 -13.61
C PRO A 517 -21.55 -4.13 -12.46
N PHE A 518 -20.78 -5.16 -12.09
CA PHE A 518 -19.82 -5.08 -10.99
C PHE A 518 -18.62 -5.98 -11.28
N ASP A 519 -17.77 -5.51 -12.18
CA ASP A 519 -16.47 -6.14 -12.44
C ASP A 519 -15.48 -5.80 -11.30
N LEU A 520 -14.36 -6.52 -11.26
CA LEU A 520 -13.32 -6.36 -10.23
C LEU A 520 -12.89 -4.89 -10.09
N GLN A 521 -13.15 -4.33 -8.91
CA GLN A 521 -12.85 -2.94 -8.57
C GLN A 521 -12.69 -2.77 -7.06
N ASN A 522 -12.14 -1.63 -6.62
CA ASN A 522 -11.95 -1.33 -5.20
C ASN A 522 -13.30 -1.37 -4.45
N LEU A 523 -13.34 -2.10 -3.33
CA LEU A 523 -14.47 -2.13 -2.43
C LEU A 523 -14.36 -0.98 -1.42
N ASN A 524 -15.30 -0.03 -1.51
CA ASN A 524 -15.31 1.15 -0.65
C ASN A 524 -16.75 1.63 -0.42
N ALA A 525 -16.90 2.73 0.32
CA ALA A 525 -18.21 3.30 0.65
C ALA A 525 -19.10 3.62 -0.57
N ALA A 526 -18.54 3.87 -1.76
CA ALA A 526 -19.28 4.16 -2.98
C ALA A 526 -19.62 2.89 -3.79
N SER A 527 -18.70 1.92 -3.88
CA SER A 527 -18.91 0.68 -4.64
C SER A 527 -19.70 -0.37 -3.85
N ARG A 528 -19.55 -0.42 -2.52
CA ARG A 528 -20.23 -1.40 -1.65
C ARG A 528 -21.76 -1.44 -1.83
N PRO A 529 -22.51 -0.31 -1.83
CA PRO A 529 -23.96 -0.36 -2.05
C PRO A 529 -24.33 -0.86 -3.47
N ASN A 530 -23.46 -0.64 -4.47
CA ASN A 530 -23.69 -1.13 -5.83
C ASN A 530 -23.53 -2.65 -5.90
N ALA A 531 -22.50 -3.20 -5.23
CA ALA A 531 -22.32 -4.66 -5.10
C ALA A 531 -23.54 -5.31 -4.43
N GLN A 532 -23.99 -4.76 -3.30
CA GLN A 532 -25.17 -5.25 -2.59
C GLN A 532 -26.44 -5.16 -3.45
N THR A 533 -26.61 -4.07 -4.21
CA THR A 533 -27.74 -3.94 -5.14
C THR A 533 -27.70 -5.00 -6.24
N ALA A 534 -26.51 -5.29 -6.79
CA ALA A 534 -26.31 -6.31 -7.80
C ALA A 534 -26.64 -7.72 -7.27
N ILE A 535 -26.14 -8.07 -6.08
CA ILE A 535 -26.45 -9.33 -5.38
C ILE A 535 -27.95 -9.49 -5.12
N ASN A 536 -28.58 -8.46 -4.55
CA ASN A 536 -30.01 -8.49 -4.23
C ASN A 536 -30.91 -8.59 -5.49
N GLY A 537 -30.36 -8.27 -6.67
CA GLY A 537 -31.04 -8.41 -7.96
C GLY A 537 -30.96 -9.81 -8.60
N MET A 538 -30.23 -10.75 -7.99
CA MET A 538 -30.08 -12.11 -8.53
C MET A 538 -31.42 -12.86 -8.56
N LEU A 539 -31.66 -13.64 -9.63
CA LEU A 539 -32.86 -14.47 -9.80
C LEU A 539 -32.49 -15.88 -10.21
N ALA A 540 -33.09 -16.89 -9.58
CA ALA A 540 -32.80 -18.28 -9.89
C ALA A 540 -33.39 -18.70 -11.25
N GLY A 541 -32.64 -19.45 -12.04
CA GLY A 541 -33.10 -20.03 -13.31
C GLY A 541 -31.96 -20.52 -14.20
N GLY A 542 -32.24 -21.54 -15.01
CA GLY A 542 -31.27 -22.14 -15.93
C GLY A 542 -30.55 -23.37 -15.35
N MET A 543 -29.56 -23.86 -16.11
CA MET A 543 -28.67 -24.97 -15.73
C MET A 543 -27.48 -24.46 -14.88
N THR A 544 -26.43 -25.28 -14.71
CA THR A 544 -25.28 -25.00 -13.84
C THR A 544 -23.96 -25.15 -14.61
N ASN A 545 -23.36 -24.03 -14.98
CA ASN A 545 -22.09 -23.93 -15.71
C ASN A 545 -21.01 -23.25 -14.86
N ILE A 546 -20.43 -24.05 -13.95
CA ILE A 546 -19.34 -23.60 -13.08
C ILE A 546 -18.09 -23.19 -13.89
N ILE A 547 -17.82 -23.82 -15.05
CA ILE A 547 -16.61 -23.55 -15.85
C ILE A 547 -16.60 -22.11 -16.34
N ASP A 548 -17.66 -21.67 -17.04
CA ASP A 548 -17.72 -20.28 -17.55
C ASP A 548 -17.67 -19.26 -16.40
N GLY A 549 -18.29 -19.57 -15.25
CA GLY A 549 -18.24 -18.71 -14.07
C GLY A 549 -16.82 -18.53 -13.51
N VAL A 550 -16.06 -19.62 -13.43
CA VAL A 550 -14.66 -19.57 -12.97
C VAL A 550 -13.77 -18.89 -14.02
N ASP A 551 -13.96 -19.19 -15.31
CA ASP A 551 -13.18 -18.58 -16.39
C ASP A 551 -13.37 -17.06 -16.44
N GLU A 552 -14.59 -16.55 -16.23
CA GLU A 552 -14.83 -15.10 -16.12
C GLU A 552 -14.10 -14.50 -14.93
N ALA A 553 -14.10 -15.16 -13.76
CA ALA A 553 -13.35 -14.70 -12.60
C ALA A 553 -11.84 -14.63 -12.86
N VAL A 554 -11.29 -15.68 -13.48
CA VAL A 554 -9.88 -15.72 -13.88
C VAL A 554 -9.57 -14.61 -14.88
N ASN A 555 -10.44 -14.37 -15.87
CA ASN A 555 -10.24 -13.31 -16.85
C ASN A 555 -10.19 -11.92 -16.19
N GLN A 556 -11.07 -11.64 -15.24
CA GLN A 556 -11.05 -10.37 -14.53
C GLN A 556 -9.77 -10.20 -13.70
N LEU A 557 -9.40 -11.21 -12.90
CA LEU A 557 -8.19 -11.19 -12.07
C LEU A 557 -6.89 -11.05 -12.87
N THR A 558 -6.79 -11.75 -14.01
CA THR A 558 -5.59 -11.74 -14.86
C THR A 558 -5.52 -10.55 -15.82
N SER A 559 -6.60 -9.77 -15.93
CA SER A 559 -6.64 -8.55 -16.75
C SER A 559 -6.16 -7.29 -16.02
N VAL A 560 -5.97 -7.39 -14.70
CA VAL A 560 -5.51 -6.29 -13.87
C VAL A 560 -4.02 -6.03 -14.13
N ALA A 561 -3.66 -4.77 -14.36
CA ALA A 561 -2.27 -4.38 -14.61
C ALA A 561 -1.36 -4.53 -13.37
N ASP A 562 -1.96 -4.39 -12.18
CA ASP A 562 -1.31 -4.47 -10.87
C ASP A 562 -2.22 -5.27 -9.89
N PRO A 563 -2.16 -6.61 -9.93
CA PRO A 563 -2.92 -7.49 -9.04
C PRO A 563 -2.39 -7.41 -7.59
N HIS A 564 -3.26 -7.62 -6.60
CA HIS A 564 -2.79 -7.81 -5.23
C HIS A 564 -2.14 -9.20 -5.10
N ASP A 565 -1.16 -9.35 -4.20
CA ASP A 565 -0.39 -10.59 -4.01
C ASP A 565 -1.28 -11.80 -3.71
N ARG A 566 -2.42 -11.57 -3.07
CA ARG A 566 -3.39 -12.61 -2.76
C ARG A 566 -4.64 -12.44 -3.59
N GLN A 567 -4.85 -13.39 -4.50
CA GLN A 567 -5.99 -13.43 -5.40
C GLN A 567 -6.86 -14.66 -5.10
N VAL A 568 -8.13 -14.42 -4.83
CA VAL A 568 -9.07 -15.41 -4.32
C VAL A 568 -10.26 -15.56 -5.27
N VAL A 569 -10.57 -16.80 -5.63
CA VAL A 569 -11.80 -17.18 -6.33
C VAL A 569 -12.67 -17.95 -5.35
N PHE A 570 -13.83 -17.40 -4.98
CA PHE A 570 -14.80 -18.09 -4.13
C PHE A 570 -15.99 -18.57 -4.95
N VAL A 571 -16.12 -19.89 -5.10
CA VAL A 571 -17.20 -20.54 -5.87
C VAL A 571 -18.30 -21.04 -4.94
N PHE A 572 -19.53 -20.57 -5.13
CA PHE A 572 -20.70 -21.09 -4.45
C PHE A 572 -21.64 -21.79 -5.43
N SER A 573 -22.10 -23.01 -5.12
CA SER A 573 -23.07 -23.75 -5.94
C SER A 573 -23.96 -24.71 -5.14
N ASP A 574 -25.19 -24.93 -5.59
CA ASP A 574 -26.11 -25.92 -5.02
C ASP A 574 -26.32 -27.18 -5.88
N GLY A 575 -25.55 -27.32 -6.96
CA GLY A 575 -25.77 -28.33 -7.99
C GLY A 575 -24.49 -28.83 -8.68
N MET A 576 -24.59 -29.96 -9.37
CA MET A 576 -23.53 -30.47 -10.23
C MET A 576 -23.41 -29.62 -11.49
N HIS A 577 -22.17 -29.41 -11.92
CA HIS A 577 -21.89 -28.91 -13.28
C HIS A 577 -22.59 -29.79 -14.32
N ASN A 578 -23.42 -29.18 -15.15
CA ASN A 578 -24.28 -29.89 -16.12
C ASN A 578 -24.48 -29.13 -17.44
N SER A 579 -23.81 -28.00 -17.62
CA SER A 579 -23.77 -27.20 -18.85
C SER A 579 -22.36 -26.63 -19.08
N PRO A 580 -21.81 -26.64 -20.31
CA PRO A 580 -22.35 -27.33 -21.48
C PRO A 580 -22.38 -28.85 -21.28
N TRP A 581 -23.24 -29.55 -22.02
CA TRP A 581 -23.36 -30.99 -21.82
C TRP A 581 -22.08 -31.73 -22.26
N GLY A 582 -21.47 -32.47 -21.34
CA GLY A 582 -20.28 -33.29 -21.60
C GLY A 582 -18.93 -32.60 -21.37
N SER A 583 -18.89 -31.37 -20.85
CA SER A 583 -17.66 -30.76 -20.35
C SER A 583 -17.19 -31.38 -19.03
N ASP A 584 -15.88 -31.33 -18.81
CA ASP A 584 -15.25 -31.83 -17.58
C ASP A 584 -14.98 -30.66 -16.64
N LEU A 585 -15.58 -30.69 -15.45
CA LEU A 585 -15.36 -29.64 -14.45
C LEU A 585 -13.88 -29.53 -14.04
N MET A 586 -13.07 -30.58 -14.22
CA MET A 586 -11.64 -30.55 -13.92
C MET A 586 -10.87 -29.53 -14.79
N ASP A 587 -11.46 -29.06 -15.90
CA ASP A 587 -10.84 -28.06 -16.77
C ASP A 587 -10.55 -26.71 -16.07
N ILE A 588 -11.24 -26.41 -14.95
CA ILE A 588 -10.97 -25.20 -14.14
C ILE A 588 -9.64 -25.26 -13.39
N ASN A 589 -9.03 -26.44 -13.22
CA ASN A 589 -7.82 -26.60 -12.42
C ASN A 589 -6.61 -25.88 -13.02
N ALA A 590 -6.42 -25.98 -14.34
CA ALA A 590 -5.25 -25.40 -14.99
C ALA A 590 -5.27 -23.86 -14.96
N PRO A 591 -6.38 -23.16 -15.29
CA PRO A 591 -6.46 -21.71 -15.15
C PRO A 591 -6.20 -21.20 -13.73
N ILE A 592 -6.70 -21.88 -12.70
CA ILE A 592 -6.48 -21.48 -11.30
C ILE A 592 -5.01 -21.65 -10.90
N VAL A 593 -4.45 -22.85 -11.07
CA VAL A 593 -3.09 -23.16 -10.60
C VAL A 593 -2.01 -22.44 -11.41
N SER A 594 -2.19 -22.27 -12.72
CA SER A 594 -1.18 -21.61 -13.57
C SER A 594 -1.09 -20.11 -13.38
N ASN A 595 -2.14 -19.48 -12.83
CA ASN A 595 -2.17 -18.05 -12.48
C ASN A 595 -1.98 -17.82 -10.97
N ASP A 596 -1.57 -18.84 -10.20
CA ASP A 596 -1.34 -18.77 -8.75
C ASP A 596 -2.54 -18.22 -7.93
N LEU A 597 -3.76 -18.57 -8.35
CA LEU A 597 -4.99 -18.12 -7.69
C LEU A 597 -5.42 -19.13 -6.61
N ASN A 598 -5.96 -18.66 -5.49
CA ASN A 598 -6.52 -19.52 -4.43
C ASN A 598 -8.01 -19.76 -4.66
N LEU A 599 -8.44 -21.02 -4.84
CA LEU A 599 -9.86 -21.35 -4.99
C LEU A 599 -10.45 -21.84 -3.67
N TYR A 600 -11.44 -21.10 -3.16
CA TYR A 600 -12.34 -21.56 -2.12
C TYR A 600 -13.66 -21.97 -2.76
N SER A 601 -14.31 -23.00 -2.24
CA SER A 601 -15.65 -23.37 -2.72
C SER A 601 -16.58 -23.85 -1.63
N LEU A 602 -17.86 -23.54 -1.80
CA LEU A 602 -18.95 -23.97 -0.93
C LEU A 602 -20.05 -24.63 -1.77
N ALA A 603 -20.28 -25.90 -1.50
CA ALA A 603 -21.32 -26.70 -2.14
C ALA A 603 -22.45 -27.04 -1.15
N ILE A 604 -23.70 -26.82 -1.54
CA ILE A 604 -24.86 -27.17 -0.71
C ILE A 604 -25.81 -28.15 -1.40
N GLY A 605 -26.28 -29.15 -0.68
CA GLY A 605 -27.21 -30.16 -1.20
C GLY A 605 -26.58 -31.53 -1.47
N THR A 606 -27.38 -32.45 -2.01
CA THR A 606 -27.01 -33.88 -2.18
C THR A 606 -26.56 -34.23 -3.59
N SER A 607 -26.51 -33.25 -4.50
CA SER A 607 -26.16 -33.45 -5.91
C SER A 607 -25.20 -32.36 -6.35
N VAL A 608 -23.97 -32.44 -5.84
CA VAL A 608 -22.91 -31.43 -6.03
C VAL A 608 -21.63 -32.06 -6.58
N SER A 609 -20.78 -31.24 -7.22
CA SER A 609 -19.49 -31.68 -7.77
C SER A 609 -18.35 -31.69 -6.74
N GLY A 610 -18.62 -32.15 -5.51
CA GLY A 610 -17.73 -31.98 -4.35
C GLY A 610 -16.33 -32.53 -4.53
N ALA A 611 -16.18 -33.75 -5.08
CA ALA A 611 -14.86 -34.38 -5.25
C ALA A 611 -13.91 -33.57 -6.16
N ILE A 612 -14.42 -33.00 -7.26
CA ILE A 612 -13.62 -32.21 -8.21
C ILE A 612 -13.31 -30.84 -7.59
N LEU A 613 -14.30 -30.16 -7.02
CA LEU A 613 -14.11 -28.85 -6.38
C LEU A 613 -13.12 -28.93 -5.20
N SER A 614 -13.20 -29.99 -4.41
CA SER A 614 -12.23 -30.29 -3.36
C SER A 614 -10.83 -30.47 -3.92
N THR A 615 -10.66 -31.23 -5.00
CA THR A 615 -9.36 -31.42 -5.65
C THR A 615 -8.75 -30.09 -6.12
N VAL A 616 -9.53 -29.25 -6.80
CA VAL A 616 -9.04 -27.96 -7.32
C VAL A 616 -8.72 -26.97 -6.18
N ALA A 617 -9.59 -26.87 -5.18
CA ALA A 617 -9.37 -26.03 -4.01
C ALA A 617 -8.06 -26.41 -3.30
N MET A 618 -7.83 -27.71 -3.08
CA MET A 618 -6.60 -28.19 -2.46
C MET A 618 -5.34 -27.94 -3.31
N ASN A 619 -5.42 -28.10 -4.64
CA ASN A 619 -4.30 -27.84 -5.55
C ASN A 619 -3.90 -26.36 -5.61
N SER A 620 -4.81 -25.46 -5.26
CA SER A 620 -4.61 -24.01 -5.27
C SER A 620 -4.32 -23.41 -3.90
N GLY A 621 -4.21 -24.25 -2.86
CA GLY A 621 -4.02 -23.78 -1.48
C GLY A 621 -5.26 -23.16 -0.84
N GLY A 622 -6.44 -23.29 -1.46
CA GLY A 622 -7.73 -22.93 -0.87
C GLY A 622 -8.43 -24.12 -0.19
N ASP A 623 -9.74 -24.01 0.03
CA ASP A 623 -10.53 -25.01 0.76
C ASP A 623 -11.91 -25.27 0.12
N HIS A 624 -12.44 -26.48 0.31
CA HIS A 624 -13.77 -26.87 -0.14
C HIS A 624 -14.64 -27.31 1.04
N LEU A 625 -15.80 -26.68 1.16
CA LEU A 625 -16.80 -27.00 2.14
C LEU A 625 -18.04 -27.56 1.44
N GLU A 626 -18.53 -28.70 1.93
CA GLU A 626 -19.75 -29.33 1.45
C GLU A 626 -20.74 -29.52 2.60
N HIS A 627 -22.01 -29.18 2.39
CA HIS A 627 -23.06 -29.39 3.38
C HIS A 627 -24.37 -29.87 2.74
N GLN A 628 -24.83 -31.06 3.13
CA GLN A 628 -26.05 -31.66 2.56
C GLN A 628 -27.32 -30.84 2.82
N SER A 629 -27.40 -30.18 3.98
CA SER A 629 -28.56 -29.37 4.39
C SER A 629 -28.10 -28.15 5.20
N ALA A 630 -27.76 -27.04 4.53
CA ALA A 630 -27.34 -25.81 5.20
C ALA A 630 -28.57 -24.97 5.59
N THR A 631 -28.63 -24.54 6.85
CA THR A 631 -29.51 -23.45 7.27
C THR A 631 -28.95 -22.11 6.76
N PRO A 632 -29.74 -21.03 6.71
CA PRO A 632 -29.22 -19.70 6.40
C PRO A 632 -28.07 -19.26 7.32
N ALA A 633 -28.11 -19.61 8.60
CA ALA A 633 -27.03 -19.30 9.55
C ALA A 633 -25.75 -20.07 9.22
N ASP A 634 -25.84 -21.36 8.90
CA ASP A 634 -24.68 -22.16 8.46
C ASP A 634 -24.02 -21.54 7.23
N LEU A 635 -24.83 -21.11 6.26
CA LEU A 635 -24.35 -20.50 5.02
C LEU A 635 -23.57 -19.20 5.31
N GLN A 636 -24.11 -18.32 6.15
CA GLN A 636 -23.44 -17.08 6.57
C GLN A 636 -22.12 -17.37 7.27
N LYS A 637 -22.07 -18.36 8.18
CA LYS A 637 -20.83 -18.78 8.84
C LYS A 637 -19.75 -19.21 7.85
N PHE A 638 -20.12 -19.98 6.84
CA PHE A 638 -19.15 -20.41 5.83
C PHE A 638 -18.66 -19.24 4.98
N PHE A 639 -19.54 -18.33 4.57
CA PHE A 639 -19.14 -17.11 3.87
C PHE A 639 -18.16 -16.29 4.70
N ILE A 640 -18.44 -16.04 5.98
CA ILE A 640 -17.53 -15.28 6.84
C ILE A 640 -16.21 -16.01 7.11
N SER A 641 -16.24 -17.34 7.28
CA SER A 641 -15.02 -18.15 7.40
C SER A 641 -14.15 -18.04 6.14
N VAL A 642 -14.76 -18.05 4.95
CA VAL A 642 -14.03 -17.86 3.69
C VAL A 642 -13.54 -16.42 3.56
N ALA A 643 -14.33 -15.42 3.97
CA ALA A 643 -13.91 -14.02 3.95
C ALA A 643 -12.67 -13.80 4.84
N ALA A 644 -12.72 -14.29 6.08
CA ALA A 644 -11.59 -14.23 7.02
C ALA A 644 -10.36 -14.97 6.48
N GLN A 645 -10.54 -16.12 5.83
CA GLN A 645 -9.44 -16.81 5.16
C GLN A 645 -8.94 -16.06 3.91
N ALA A 646 -9.83 -15.39 3.17
CA ALA A 646 -9.44 -14.63 1.99
C ALA A 646 -8.48 -13.52 2.39
N VAL A 647 -8.77 -12.78 3.46
CA VAL A 647 -7.92 -11.72 4.04
C VAL A 647 -6.91 -12.20 5.08
N ASP A 648 -6.70 -13.52 5.16
CA ASP A 648 -5.66 -14.16 5.97
C ASP A 648 -5.72 -13.89 7.49
N LEU A 649 -6.93 -13.68 8.04
CA LEU A 649 -7.16 -13.45 9.46
C LEU A 649 -7.12 -14.75 10.28
N ALA A 650 -6.54 -14.66 11.48
CA ALA A 650 -6.51 -15.73 12.46
C ALA A 650 -7.87 -15.85 13.17
N THR A 651 -8.43 -17.06 13.27
CA THR A 651 -9.63 -17.30 14.07
C THR A 651 -9.27 -17.41 15.54
N LEU A 652 -9.86 -16.55 16.37
CA LEU A 652 -9.70 -16.60 17.82
C LEU A 652 -10.71 -17.56 18.45
N VAL A 653 -11.98 -17.47 18.05
CA VAL A 653 -13.08 -18.27 18.62
C VAL A 653 -14.31 -18.30 17.68
N ASP A 654 -14.92 -19.47 17.46
CA ASP A 654 -16.06 -19.70 16.54
C ASP A 654 -17.20 -20.61 17.10
N PRO A 655 -17.93 -20.19 18.15
CA PRO A 655 -19.09 -20.92 18.69
C PRO A 655 -20.41 -20.69 17.94
N LEU A 656 -21.34 -21.61 18.14
CA LEU A 656 -22.75 -21.54 17.73
C LEU A 656 -23.64 -21.46 18.98
N TYR A 657 -24.64 -20.58 18.95
CA TYR A 657 -25.60 -20.37 20.02
C TYR A 657 -27.04 -20.59 19.53
N GLU A 658 -27.86 -21.18 20.39
CA GLU A 658 -29.32 -21.30 20.23
C GLU A 658 -29.98 -20.36 21.22
N MET A 659 -30.68 -19.32 20.75
CA MET A 659 -31.14 -18.22 21.60
C MET A 659 -32.66 -18.09 21.60
N SER A 660 -33.25 -18.00 22.79
CA SER A 660 -34.66 -17.66 22.95
C SER A 660 -34.86 -16.16 23.12
N ALA A 661 -36.08 -15.68 22.87
CA ALA A 661 -36.42 -14.28 23.00
C ALA A 661 -36.15 -13.73 24.43
N GLY A 662 -35.26 -12.75 24.54
CA GLY A 662 -34.83 -12.15 25.80
C GLY A 662 -33.60 -12.80 26.46
N ASP A 663 -33.06 -13.88 25.90
CA ASP A 663 -31.83 -14.50 26.39
C ASP A 663 -30.63 -13.56 26.17
N ALA A 664 -29.64 -13.65 27.07
CA ALA A 664 -28.38 -12.93 27.00
C ALA A 664 -27.23 -13.91 27.19
N ASP A 665 -26.15 -13.73 26.43
CA ASP A 665 -24.92 -14.52 26.51
C ASP A 665 -23.72 -13.66 26.08
N SER A 666 -22.51 -14.23 26.14
CA SER A 666 -21.29 -13.55 25.72
C SER A 666 -20.29 -14.47 25.03
N LEU A 667 -19.41 -13.83 24.24
CA LEU A 667 -18.28 -14.45 23.56
C LEU A 667 -16.99 -13.78 24.08
N THR A 668 -16.06 -14.59 24.59
CA THR A 668 -14.75 -14.10 25.06
C THR A 668 -13.68 -14.43 24.04
N ALA A 669 -12.98 -13.40 23.56
CA ALA A 669 -11.82 -13.51 22.70
C ALA A 669 -10.55 -13.12 23.48
N PHE A 670 -9.49 -13.92 23.33
CA PHE A 670 -8.19 -13.66 23.94
C PHE A 670 -7.26 -13.05 22.92
N VAL A 671 -6.85 -11.81 23.19
CA VAL A 671 -5.96 -11.00 22.34
C VAL A 671 -4.59 -10.93 23.00
N THR A 672 -3.54 -11.03 22.20
CA THR A 672 -2.12 -10.98 22.57
C THR A 672 -1.46 -9.72 22.01
N ASN A 673 -0.20 -9.45 22.33
CA ASN A 673 0.50 -8.28 21.76
C ASN A 673 0.81 -8.43 20.27
N ALA A 674 0.81 -9.66 19.75
CA ALA A 674 1.00 -9.95 18.32
C ALA A 674 -0.25 -9.68 17.46
N ASP A 675 -1.40 -9.44 18.08
CA ASP A 675 -2.66 -9.13 17.42
C ASP A 675 -2.75 -7.61 17.14
N LYS A 676 -3.01 -7.25 15.88
CA LYS A 676 -3.11 -5.86 15.39
C LYS A 676 -4.54 -5.35 15.34
N ASN A 677 -5.49 -6.22 15.02
CA ASN A 677 -6.91 -5.89 14.88
C ASN A 677 -7.77 -6.97 15.53
N LEU A 678 -8.92 -6.61 16.10
CA LEU A 678 -9.92 -7.55 16.61
C LEU A 678 -11.25 -7.36 15.88
N THR A 679 -11.70 -8.38 15.18
CA THR A 679 -12.97 -8.36 14.45
C THR A 679 -13.95 -9.36 15.05
N PHE A 680 -15.01 -8.86 15.68
CA PHE A 680 -16.16 -9.66 16.07
C PHE A 680 -17.18 -9.72 14.94
N THR A 681 -17.65 -10.92 14.62
CA THR A 681 -18.75 -11.13 13.66
C THR A 681 -19.92 -11.79 14.34
N MET A 682 -21.12 -11.37 13.99
CA MET A 682 -22.37 -11.95 14.45
C MET A 682 -23.29 -12.17 13.26
N ASN A 683 -23.83 -13.37 13.11
CA ASN A 683 -24.70 -13.76 12.01
C ASN A 683 -25.90 -14.55 12.56
N TRP A 684 -27.10 -14.30 12.04
CA TRP A 684 -28.33 -14.94 12.52
C TRP A 684 -29.31 -15.25 11.39
N ASP A 685 -30.23 -16.17 11.64
CA ASP A 685 -31.14 -16.75 10.64
C ASP A 685 -32.25 -15.81 10.15
N THR A 686 -32.78 -14.97 11.03
CA THR A 686 -34.03 -14.23 10.80
C THR A 686 -33.75 -12.76 10.45
N PRO A 687 -34.13 -12.27 9.24
CA PRO A 687 -33.89 -10.89 8.83
C PRO A 687 -34.54 -9.86 9.78
N ASN A 688 -33.71 -9.24 10.61
CA ASN A 688 -34.04 -8.15 11.52
C ASN A 688 -32.75 -7.51 12.04
N GLN A 689 -32.40 -6.34 11.51
CA GLN A 689 -31.17 -5.60 11.89
C GLN A 689 -31.07 -5.30 13.40
N ASN A 690 -32.20 -5.22 14.09
CA ASN A 690 -32.30 -4.90 15.51
C ASN A 690 -32.55 -6.16 16.38
N GLN A 691 -32.32 -7.36 15.85
CA GLN A 691 -32.54 -8.62 16.56
C GLN A 691 -31.74 -8.71 17.88
N PHE A 692 -30.51 -8.19 17.87
CA PHE A 692 -29.62 -8.24 19.02
C PHE A 692 -29.17 -6.85 19.49
N ASN A 693 -29.19 -6.65 20.80
CA ASN A 693 -28.41 -5.60 21.45
C ASN A 693 -27.01 -6.15 21.71
N VAL A 694 -25.97 -5.38 21.36
CA VAL A 694 -24.59 -5.87 21.33
C VAL A 694 -23.65 -4.80 21.89
N SER A 695 -22.71 -5.20 22.72
CA SER A 695 -21.65 -4.35 23.26
C SER A 695 -20.37 -5.13 23.46
N VAL A 696 -19.22 -4.49 23.29
CA VAL A 696 -17.91 -5.10 23.56
C VAL A 696 -17.35 -4.52 24.86
N GLU A 697 -16.85 -5.38 25.75
CA GLU A 697 -16.11 -5.01 26.95
C GLU A 697 -14.62 -5.21 26.71
N THR A 698 -13.85 -4.17 26.98
CA THR A 698 -12.38 -4.12 26.87
C THR A 698 -11.71 -4.74 28.11
N PRO A 699 -10.42 -5.14 28.03
CA PRO A 699 -9.64 -5.61 29.17
C PRO A 699 -9.64 -4.67 30.38
N SER A 700 -9.67 -3.35 30.19
CA SER A 700 -9.75 -2.38 31.29
C SER A 700 -11.15 -2.21 31.91
N GLY A 701 -12.16 -2.93 31.40
CA GLY A 701 -13.54 -2.91 31.90
C GLY A 701 -14.43 -1.81 31.29
N CYS A 702 -13.97 -1.19 30.20
CA CYS A 702 -14.75 -0.21 29.45
C CYS A 702 -15.68 -0.89 28.42
N THR A 703 -16.88 -0.31 28.22
CA THR A 703 -17.89 -0.86 27.31
C THR A 703 -18.06 -0.01 26.05
N ILE A 704 -17.90 -0.64 24.89
CA ILE A 704 -18.14 -0.10 23.55
C ILE A 704 -19.56 -0.45 23.13
N GLY A 705 -20.43 0.55 23.01
CA GLY A 705 -21.80 0.35 22.51
C GLY A 705 -21.82 0.26 20.99
N THR A 706 -22.32 -0.85 20.43
CA THR A 706 -22.22 -1.12 18.97
C THR A 706 -23.43 -0.64 18.17
N ILE A 707 -24.40 0.02 18.83
CA ILE A 707 -25.60 0.59 18.19
C ILE A 707 -25.32 1.96 17.55
N PHE A 708 -24.28 2.66 17.98
CA PHE A 708 -23.88 3.95 17.41
C PHE A 708 -22.47 3.84 16.83
N THR A 709 -22.12 4.75 15.92
CA THR A 709 -20.73 4.89 15.46
C THR A 709 -19.89 5.35 16.65
N VAL A 710 -18.81 4.62 16.92
CA VAL A 710 -17.83 4.95 17.95
C VAL A 710 -16.55 5.32 17.22
N PRO A 711 -15.91 6.47 17.53
CA PRO A 711 -14.62 6.81 16.95
C PRO A 711 -13.60 5.69 17.18
N GLY A 712 -12.85 5.32 16.13
CA GLY A 712 -11.87 4.24 16.18
C GLY A 712 -12.46 2.82 16.20
N VAL A 713 -13.76 2.64 15.92
CA VAL A 713 -14.39 1.31 15.77
C VAL A 713 -15.23 1.27 14.51
N ASP A 714 -14.89 0.35 13.62
CA ASP A 714 -15.63 0.12 12.38
C ASP A 714 -16.75 -0.88 12.58
N ILE A 715 -17.96 -0.49 12.20
CA ILE A 715 -19.15 -1.31 12.37
C ILE A 715 -19.89 -1.41 11.04
N ARG A 716 -20.21 -2.65 10.63
CA ARG A 716 -21.08 -2.95 9.49
C ARG A 716 -22.29 -3.74 9.94
N ARG A 717 -23.44 -3.46 9.33
CA ARG A 717 -24.74 -3.97 9.78
C ARG A 717 -25.61 -4.31 8.58
N GLY A 718 -26.14 -5.53 8.57
CA GLY A 718 -27.21 -5.93 7.69
C GLY A 718 -28.43 -6.42 8.46
N GLU A 719 -29.37 -7.02 7.72
CA GLU A 719 -30.58 -7.59 8.30
C GLU A 719 -30.29 -8.86 9.12
N THR A 720 -29.22 -9.58 8.80
CA THR A 720 -28.86 -10.85 9.44
C THR A 720 -27.45 -10.87 10.03
N HIS A 721 -26.75 -9.73 10.03
CA HIS A 721 -25.37 -9.70 10.52
C HIS A 721 -24.97 -8.37 11.15
N ARG A 722 -23.94 -8.46 11.99
CA ARG A 722 -23.21 -7.32 12.55
C ARG A 722 -21.73 -7.69 12.65
N HIS A 723 -20.89 -6.88 12.03
CA HIS A 723 -19.44 -7.01 12.13
C HIS A 723 -18.86 -5.78 12.79
N ILE A 724 -17.91 -5.98 13.71
CA ILE A 724 -17.33 -4.95 14.56
C ILE A 724 -15.81 -5.15 14.52
N LYS A 725 -15.08 -4.25 13.85
CA LYS A 725 -13.62 -4.22 13.84
C LYS A 725 -13.11 -3.17 14.81
N ILE A 726 -12.17 -3.57 15.65
CA ILE A 726 -11.52 -2.75 16.67
C ILE A 726 -10.02 -2.82 16.39
N PRO A 727 -9.42 -1.74 15.87
CA PRO A 727 -7.98 -1.64 15.78
C PRO A 727 -7.34 -1.62 17.17
N LEU A 728 -6.16 -2.24 17.30
CA LEU A 728 -5.44 -2.40 18.56
C LEU A 728 -4.07 -1.72 18.48
N PRO A 729 -3.65 -0.96 19.50
CA PRO A 729 -4.33 -0.76 20.78
C PRO A 729 -5.56 0.15 20.68
N PHE A 730 -6.63 -0.20 21.38
CA PHE A 730 -7.84 0.64 21.45
C PHE A 730 -7.78 1.57 22.65
N ARG A 731 -8.07 2.85 22.43
CA ARG A 731 -8.10 3.85 23.50
C ARG A 731 -9.45 3.85 24.21
N CYS A 732 -9.51 3.37 25.45
CA CYS A 732 -10.64 3.65 26.33
C CYS A 732 -10.31 4.64 27.46
N GLY A 733 -10.82 5.86 27.31
CA GLY A 733 -10.66 6.93 28.29
C GLY A 733 -9.20 7.35 28.43
N LYS A 734 -8.52 6.89 29.49
CA LYS A 734 -7.09 7.15 29.74
C LYS A 734 -6.21 5.92 29.54
N ASN A 735 -6.80 4.76 29.25
CA ASN A 735 -6.09 3.49 29.10
C ASN A 735 -6.00 3.13 27.61
N TRP A 736 -4.94 2.42 27.28
CA TRP A 736 -4.74 1.75 25.99
C TRP A 736 -4.90 0.26 26.22
N ASP A 737 -5.94 -0.32 25.62
CA ASP A 737 -6.26 -1.73 25.73
C ASP A 737 -5.79 -2.47 24.47
N LYS A 738 -4.92 -3.46 24.64
CA LYS A 738 -4.41 -4.34 23.56
C LYS A 738 -4.59 -5.80 23.94
N ALA A 739 -3.59 -6.38 24.60
CA ALA A 739 -3.62 -7.75 25.08
C ALA A 739 -4.58 -7.93 26.28
N GLY A 740 -5.28 -9.06 26.31
CA GLY A 740 -6.20 -9.42 27.39
C GLY A 740 -7.50 -10.03 26.90
N GLU A 741 -8.45 -10.13 27.84
CA GLU A 741 -9.80 -10.64 27.58
C GLU A 741 -10.70 -9.55 27.01
N TRP A 742 -11.20 -9.78 25.80
CA TRP A 742 -12.20 -8.96 25.14
C TRP A 742 -13.53 -9.71 25.12
N VAL A 743 -14.61 -9.09 25.58
CA VAL A 743 -15.90 -9.78 25.77
C VAL A 743 -16.99 -9.12 24.93
N LEU A 744 -17.48 -9.83 23.92
CA LEU A 744 -18.66 -9.45 23.16
C LEU A 744 -19.91 -9.92 23.91
N ASN A 745 -20.67 -8.99 24.45
CA ASN A 745 -21.94 -9.23 25.13
C ASN A 745 -23.10 -9.02 24.15
N PHE A 746 -24.06 -9.95 24.14
CA PHE A 746 -25.23 -9.85 23.28
C PHE A 746 -26.52 -10.30 23.97
N THR A 747 -27.64 -9.69 23.58
CA THR A 747 -28.97 -10.00 24.12
C THR A 747 -30.00 -10.00 23.01
N SER A 748 -30.75 -11.10 22.88
CA SER A 748 -31.86 -11.21 21.92
C SER A 748 -32.99 -10.30 22.36
N GLN A 749 -33.51 -9.49 21.44
CA GLN A 749 -34.72 -8.72 21.69
C GLN A 749 -35.92 -9.66 21.88
N LYS A 750 -36.94 -9.17 22.60
CA LYS A 750 -38.23 -9.88 22.72
C LYS A 750 -38.97 -9.78 21.39
N SER A 751 -38.87 -10.80 20.53
CA SER A 751 -39.69 -10.92 19.32
C SER A 751 -40.75 -12.02 19.47
N GLU A 752 -41.73 -12.06 18.56
CA GLU A 752 -42.78 -13.10 18.52
C GLU A 752 -42.28 -14.45 17.99
N HIS A 753 -41.01 -14.56 17.56
CA HIS A 753 -40.45 -15.78 16.98
C HIS A 753 -39.93 -16.75 18.05
N GLU A 754 -40.24 -18.03 17.86
CA GLU A 754 -39.58 -19.16 18.52
C GLU A 754 -38.10 -19.19 18.11
N GLN A 755 -37.21 -19.51 19.06
CA GLN A 755 -35.73 -19.72 18.96
C GLN A 755 -35.00 -19.28 17.67
N THR A 756 -33.99 -18.41 17.80
CA THR A 756 -33.10 -17.98 16.71
C THR A 756 -31.71 -18.58 16.88
N GLN A 757 -31.10 -19.03 15.79
CA GLN A 757 -29.69 -19.40 15.76
C GLN A 757 -28.79 -18.16 15.62
N LEU A 758 -27.75 -18.08 16.44
CA LEU A 758 -26.74 -17.04 16.40
C LEU A 758 -25.35 -17.65 16.29
N ILE A 759 -24.56 -17.15 15.35
CA ILE A 759 -23.15 -17.48 15.20
C ILE A 759 -22.38 -16.22 15.55
N ALA A 760 -21.60 -16.28 16.62
CA ALA A 760 -20.74 -15.18 17.06
C ALA A 760 -19.29 -15.66 17.02
N GLN A 761 -18.44 -14.95 16.30
CA GLN A 761 -17.05 -15.33 16.07
C GLN A 761 -16.13 -14.14 16.35
N ALA A 762 -14.86 -14.43 16.61
CA ALA A 762 -13.82 -13.40 16.68
C ALA A 762 -12.60 -13.80 15.85
N TYR A 763 -12.08 -12.83 15.11
CA TYR A 763 -10.92 -12.94 14.26
C TYR A 763 -9.90 -11.86 14.62
N SER A 764 -8.64 -12.08 14.28
CA SER A 764 -7.59 -11.09 14.43
C SER A 764 -6.58 -11.15 13.30
N ASP A 765 -6.10 -9.98 12.90
CA ASP A 765 -4.85 -9.89 12.13
C ASP A 765 -3.68 -10.09 13.09
N SER A 766 -2.88 -11.13 12.85
CA SER A 766 -1.93 -11.65 13.83
C SER A 766 -0.79 -12.42 13.15
N ASN A 767 0.44 -12.09 13.55
CA ASN A 767 1.63 -12.87 13.20
C ASN A 767 1.68 -14.23 13.94
N LEU A 768 0.88 -14.37 15.00
CA LEU A 768 0.69 -15.63 15.69
C LEU A 768 -0.31 -16.51 14.93
N ARG A 769 0.20 -17.58 14.31
CA ARG A 769 -0.56 -18.47 13.42
C ARG A 769 -0.54 -19.92 13.86
N MET A 770 -1.69 -20.57 13.74
CA MET A 770 -1.83 -22.01 13.98
C MET A 770 -1.81 -22.75 12.64
N PHE A 771 -0.95 -23.76 12.56
CA PHE A 771 -0.81 -24.62 11.40
C PHE A 771 -1.24 -26.04 11.76
N SER A 772 -1.84 -26.72 10.78
CA SER A 772 -2.11 -28.14 10.89
C SER A 772 -1.87 -28.88 9.59
N GLU A 773 -1.34 -30.09 9.72
CA GLU A 773 -1.02 -30.99 8.61
C GLU A 773 -1.53 -32.40 8.94
N ILE A 774 -1.94 -33.14 7.93
CA ILE A 774 -2.27 -34.55 8.01
C ILE A 774 -1.24 -35.30 7.20
N SER A 775 -0.53 -36.20 7.87
CA SER A 775 0.50 -37.03 7.25
C SER A 775 0.20 -38.51 7.47
N ILE A 776 0.75 -39.36 6.61
CA ILE A 776 0.71 -40.81 6.79
C ILE A 776 2.03 -41.22 7.43
N ILE A 777 1.97 -41.67 8.68
CA ILE A 777 3.11 -42.22 9.42
C ILE A 777 2.79 -43.68 9.68
N GLU A 778 3.62 -44.60 9.18
CA GLU A 778 3.46 -46.05 9.38
C GLU A 778 2.05 -46.58 9.01
N ASP A 779 1.53 -46.19 7.84
CA ASP A 779 0.18 -46.55 7.33
C ASP A 779 -1.00 -46.05 8.18
N VAL A 780 -0.77 -45.02 9.02
CA VAL A 780 -1.79 -44.39 9.84
C VAL A 780 -1.87 -42.90 9.53
N ASN A 781 -3.10 -42.40 9.37
CA ASN A 781 -3.36 -40.96 9.22
C ASN A 781 -3.15 -40.26 10.58
N VAL A 782 -2.25 -39.28 10.60
CA VAL A 782 -1.86 -38.52 11.79
C VAL A 782 -2.11 -37.05 11.52
N VAL A 783 -2.80 -36.37 12.43
CA VAL A 783 -2.84 -34.91 12.47
C VAL A 783 -1.65 -34.40 13.26
N THR A 784 -0.98 -33.41 12.71
CA THR A 784 0.11 -32.63 13.31
C THR A 784 -0.36 -31.20 13.42
N ALA A 785 -0.13 -30.55 14.57
CA ALA A 785 -0.44 -29.15 14.78
C ALA A 785 0.74 -28.41 15.43
N ARG A 786 0.94 -27.15 15.06
CA ARG A 786 1.94 -26.26 15.66
C ARG A 786 1.41 -24.83 15.70
N LEU A 787 1.93 -24.04 16.63
CA LEU A 787 1.67 -22.62 16.75
C LEU A 787 2.98 -21.86 16.50
N VAL A 788 2.93 -20.83 15.67
CA VAL A 788 4.12 -20.08 15.24
C VAL A 788 3.88 -18.59 15.47
N ASN A 789 4.82 -17.90 16.12
CA ASN A 789 4.83 -16.45 16.27
C ASN A 789 6.08 -15.90 15.60
N GLU A 790 5.92 -14.99 14.62
CA GLU A 790 7.06 -14.36 13.92
C GLU A 790 8.10 -15.36 13.36
N GLY A 791 7.62 -16.54 12.92
CA GLY A 791 8.47 -17.62 12.41
C GLY A 791 9.03 -18.58 13.47
N GLU A 792 8.85 -18.32 14.77
CA GLU A 792 9.27 -19.20 15.85
C GLU A 792 8.13 -20.10 16.38
N ILE A 793 8.41 -21.39 16.61
CA ILE A 793 7.43 -22.34 17.14
C ILE A 793 7.23 -22.13 18.65
N ILE A 794 5.97 -22.04 19.09
CA ILE A 794 5.61 -21.97 20.52
C ILE A 794 5.51 -23.38 21.11
N ASN A 795 6.40 -23.68 22.05
CA ASN A 795 6.46 -24.97 22.73
C ASN A 795 5.50 -25.09 23.92
N GLU A 796 5.10 -23.97 24.54
CA GLU A 796 4.18 -23.94 25.69
C GLU A 796 2.71 -23.82 25.24
N ALA A 797 2.22 -24.86 24.56
CA ALA A 797 0.84 -24.93 24.06
C ALA A 797 0.16 -26.26 24.40
N ALA A 798 -1.17 -26.28 24.37
CA ALA A 798 -2.00 -27.46 24.51
C ALA A 798 -3.02 -27.51 23.36
N PHE A 799 -3.08 -28.65 22.67
CA PHE A 799 -3.89 -28.81 21.46
C PHE A 799 -4.99 -29.87 21.64
N THR A 800 -6.19 -29.53 21.19
CA THR A 800 -7.30 -30.46 21.03
C THR A 800 -7.88 -30.37 19.63
N ALA A 801 -8.43 -31.45 19.10
CA ALA A 801 -9.08 -31.46 17.80
C ALA A 801 -10.44 -32.15 17.86
N ASP A 802 -11.49 -31.46 17.44
CA ASP A 802 -12.84 -31.99 17.29
C ASP A 802 -13.04 -32.38 15.82
N VAL A 803 -13.08 -33.68 15.53
CA VAL A 803 -13.24 -34.25 14.17
C VAL A 803 -14.70 -34.62 13.93
N VAL A 804 -15.31 -34.03 12.91
CA VAL A 804 -16.66 -34.36 12.46
C VAL A 804 -16.56 -35.42 11.37
N ILE A 805 -17.11 -36.60 11.64
CA ILE A 805 -17.10 -37.74 10.72
C ILE A 805 -18.50 -37.86 10.07
N PRO A 806 -18.59 -37.90 8.74
CA PRO A 806 -19.84 -38.22 8.05
C PRO A 806 -20.31 -39.62 8.48
N VAL A 807 -21.62 -39.80 8.72
CA VAL A 807 -22.18 -41.15 8.92
C VAL A 807 -22.58 -41.67 7.54
N PRO A 808 -22.24 -42.92 7.17
CA PRO A 808 -22.58 -43.44 5.87
C PRO A 808 -24.09 -43.68 5.85
N SER A 809 -24.78 -43.20 4.81
CA SER A 809 -26.16 -43.61 4.58
C SER A 809 -26.15 -45.11 4.31
N THR A 810 -26.68 -45.88 5.24
CA THR A 810 -26.78 -47.34 5.05
C THR A 810 -27.86 -47.66 4.04
N ASP A 811 -27.45 -48.46 3.05
CA ASP A 811 -28.21 -49.31 2.13
C ASP A 811 -28.81 -48.71 0.83
N ASP A 812 -28.13 -49.03 -0.28
CA ASP A 812 -28.56 -50.11 -1.18
C ASP A 812 -30.08 -50.36 -1.27
N SER A 813 -30.79 -49.55 -2.06
CA SER A 813 -31.66 -50.06 -3.14
C SER A 813 -32.26 -48.91 -3.97
N TYR A 814 -31.51 -48.41 -4.95
CA TYR A 814 -32.13 -47.71 -6.10
C TYR A 814 -32.26 -48.69 -7.27
N GLN A 815 -33.12 -49.69 -7.09
CA GLN A 815 -33.84 -50.33 -8.19
C GLN A 815 -35.34 -50.33 -7.90
N ASP A 816 -36.05 -49.62 -8.79
CA ASP A 816 -37.43 -49.76 -9.25
C ASP A 816 -38.55 -50.00 -8.21
N ASP A 817 -39.49 -49.07 -8.13
CA ASP A 817 -40.90 -49.43 -8.32
C ASP A 817 -41.76 -48.18 -8.61
N GLN A 818 -42.26 -48.11 -9.85
CA GLN A 818 -43.52 -47.45 -10.16
C GLN A 818 -44.66 -48.11 -9.36
N GLY A 819 -45.28 -47.41 -8.42
CA GLY A 819 -46.42 -47.97 -7.68
C GLY A 819 -47.14 -46.97 -6.77
N GLU A 820 -48.47 -47.00 -6.82
CA GLU A 820 -49.42 -46.07 -6.23
C GLU A 820 -49.33 -45.88 -4.70
N GLY A 821 -49.49 -44.63 -4.25
CA GLY A 821 -50.20 -44.28 -3.02
C GLY A 821 -49.56 -44.62 -1.67
N GLY A 822 -48.79 -43.69 -1.10
CA GLY A 822 -48.39 -43.74 0.31
C GLY A 822 -47.70 -42.46 0.76
N LYS A 823 -48.24 -41.80 1.80
CA LYS A 823 -47.83 -40.48 2.31
C LYS A 823 -46.32 -40.40 2.64
N PRO A 824 -45.64 -39.28 2.40
CA PRO A 824 -44.30 -39.04 2.96
C PRO A 824 -44.41 -38.94 4.48
N ARG A 825 -43.62 -39.73 5.21
CA ARG A 825 -43.30 -39.45 6.61
C ARG A 825 -42.04 -38.58 6.64
N PRO A 826 -41.90 -37.67 7.62
CA PRO A 826 -40.68 -36.89 7.79
C PRO A 826 -39.49 -37.84 8.00
N ILE A 827 -38.44 -37.65 7.22
CA ILE A 827 -37.12 -38.22 7.52
C ILE A 827 -36.54 -37.27 8.58
N GLU A 828 -36.36 -37.77 9.79
CA GLU A 828 -35.56 -37.09 10.83
C GLU A 828 -34.10 -37.00 10.36
N PRO A 829 -33.39 -35.90 10.63
CA PRO A 829 -32.05 -35.65 10.09
C PRO A 829 -31.02 -36.65 10.66
N GLU A 830 -30.17 -37.20 9.78
CA GLU A 830 -29.12 -38.17 10.12
C GLU A 830 -28.07 -37.57 11.09
N GLU A 831 -27.78 -38.32 12.17
CA GLU A 831 -26.87 -37.92 13.26
C GLU A 831 -25.41 -37.80 12.77
N LYS A 832 -24.76 -36.65 13.03
CA LYS A 832 -23.30 -36.46 12.87
C LYS A 832 -22.55 -37.03 14.08
N ARG A 833 -21.41 -37.71 13.89
CA ARG A 833 -20.53 -38.14 15.01
C ARG A 833 -19.31 -37.23 15.11
N THR A 834 -19.18 -36.49 16.22
CA THR A 834 -17.97 -35.73 16.56
C THR A 834 -17.06 -36.53 17.48
N VAL A 835 -15.77 -36.66 17.14
CA VAL A 835 -14.74 -37.32 17.95
C VAL A 835 -13.71 -36.30 18.41
N ARG A 836 -13.51 -36.16 19.73
CA ARG A 836 -12.50 -35.29 20.33
C ARG A 836 -11.17 -36.02 20.50
N LEU A 837 -10.09 -35.39 20.03
CA LEU A 837 -8.71 -35.84 20.14
C LEU A 837 -7.90 -34.86 20.99
N VAL A 838 -6.96 -35.39 21.77
CA VAL A 838 -5.91 -34.60 22.45
C VAL A 838 -4.61 -34.87 21.70
N LEU A 839 -3.93 -33.80 21.28
CA LEU A 839 -2.65 -33.92 20.59
C LEU A 839 -1.52 -33.80 21.62
N THR A 840 -0.44 -34.56 21.44
CA THR A 840 0.66 -34.65 22.39
C THR A 840 2.01 -34.38 21.73
N ASP A 841 2.89 -33.69 22.46
CA ASP A 841 4.32 -33.46 22.17
C ASP A 841 5.14 -34.16 23.29
N ASP A 842 5.18 -35.49 23.26
CA ASP A 842 5.78 -36.34 24.31
C ASP A 842 6.92 -37.25 23.82
N GLY A 843 7.26 -37.16 22.53
CA GLY A 843 8.23 -37.98 21.82
C GLY A 843 7.87 -39.45 21.78
N ARG A 844 6.58 -39.80 21.91
CA ARG A 844 6.08 -41.17 21.87
C ARG A 844 4.99 -41.34 20.82
N GLY A 845 4.79 -42.59 20.40
CA GLY A 845 3.78 -42.92 19.39
C GLY A 845 4.15 -42.32 18.04
N MET A 846 3.33 -41.39 17.55
CA MET A 846 3.50 -40.75 16.24
C MET A 846 4.27 -39.43 16.30
N ASP A 847 4.59 -38.95 17.51
CA ASP A 847 5.46 -37.80 17.73
C ASP A 847 6.93 -38.25 17.73
N GLN A 848 7.73 -37.65 16.85
CA GLN A 848 9.12 -38.02 16.61
C GLN A 848 10.09 -37.44 17.66
N LYS A 849 9.72 -36.35 18.37
CA LYS A 849 10.64 -35.67 19.28
C LYS A 849 9.91 -34.84 20.34
N ALA A 850 10.07 -35.24 21.59
CA ALA A 850 9.50 -34.53 22.74
C ALA A 850 10.02 -33.08 22.88
N GLY A 851 9.10 -32.15 23.11
CA GLY A 851 9.32 -30.76 23.46
C GLY A 851 9.79 -29.89 22.29
N ASP A 852 9.48 -30.26 21.05
CA ASP A 852 9.80 -29.46 19.87
C ASP A 852 8.65 -28.56 19.39
N GLY A 853 7.52 -28.57 20.12
CA GLY A 853 6.35 -27.74 19.84
C GLY A 853 5.47 -28.28 18.72
N ILE A 854 5.70 -29.52 18.27
CA ILE A 854 4.93 -30.21 17.24
C ILE A 854 4.03 -31.26 17.90
N PHE A 855 2.73 -31.01 17.92
CA PHE A 855 1.76 -31.86 18.61
C PHE A 855 1.10 -32.81 17.61
N THR A 856 0.98 -34.11 17.95
CA THR A 856 0.39 -35.09 17.04
C THR A 856 -0.74 -35.93 17.65
N ALA A 857 -1.67 -36.40 16.82
CA ALA A 857 -2.68 -37.40 17.19
C ALA A 857 -3.08 -38.29 16.00
N LYS A 858 -3.48 -39.53 16.29
CA LYS A 858 -4.04 -40.44 15.28
C LYS A 858 -5.47 -40.03 14.90
N LEU A 859 -5.73 -39.90 13.60
CA LEU A 859 -7.06 -39.62 13.08
C LEU A 859 -7.93 -40.90 13.04
N PRO A 860 -9.17 -40.86 13.56
CA PRO A 860 -10.06 -42.01 13.59
C PRO A 860 -10.90 -42.12 12.31
N ILE A 861 -10.27 -42.10 11.14
CA ILE A 861 -10.97 -42.10 9.84
C ILE A 861 -10.90 -43.46 9.15
N GLY A 862 -12.04 -43.91 8.62
CA GLY A 862 -12.17 -45.15 7.85
C GLY A 862 -13.23 -45.08 6.75
N GLU A 863 -13.92 -43.96 6.61
CA GLU A 863 -15.00 -43.78 5.64
C GLU A 863 -14.59 -42.80 4.55
N ILE A 864 -14.92 -43.11 3.29
CA ILE A 864 -14.59 -42.27 2.15
C ILE A 864 -15.42 -40.98 2.23
N GLY A 865 -14.79 -39.82 2.05
CA GLY A 865 -15.49 -38.55 1.96
C GLY A 865 -14.74 -37.36 2.56
N SER A 866 -15.40 -36.20 2.52
CA SER A 866 -14.92 -34.95 3.10
C SER A 866 -15.13 -34.95 4.61
N HIS A 867 -14.08 -34.66 5.36
CA HIS A 867 -14.07 -34.59 6.81
C HIS A 867 -13.67 -33.18 7.25
N ARG A 868 -14.20 -32.74 8.40
CA ARG A 868 -13.87 -31.44 8.99
C ARG A 868 -13.25 -31.63 10.37
N MET A 869 -12.23 -30.84 10.67
CA MET A 869 -11.57 -30.82 11.96
C MET A 869 -11.46 -29.37 12.47
N LEU A 870 -11.91 -29.15 13.70
CA LEU A 870 -11.69 -27.92 14.45
C LEU A 870 -10.58 -28.16 15.46
N ILE A 871 -9.41 -27.58 15.22
CA ILE A 871 -8.27 -27.62 16.13
C ILE A 871 -8.33 -26.39 17.03
N LYS A 872 -8.14 -26.60 18.33
CA LYS A 872 -8.08 -25.54 19.34
C LYS A 872 -6.74 -25.62 20.05
N SER A 873 -6.10 -24.47 20.21
CA SER A 873 -4.89 -24.29 20.99
C SER A 873 -5.14 -23.36 22.17
N GLU A 874 -4.61 -23.73 23.33
CA GLU A 874 -4.43 -22.86 24.49
C GLU A 874 -2.93 -22.76 24.77
N PHE A 875 -2.38 -21.54 24.87
CA PHE A 875 -0.94 -21.34 24.96
C PHE A 875 -0.59 -20.15 25.85
N LYS A 876 0.71 -20.03 26.15
CA LYS A 876 1.29 -18.86 26.78
C LYS A 876 2.34 -18.23 25.85
N ALA A 877 2.16 -16.98 25.47
CA ALA A 877 3.09 -16.22 24.64
C ALA A 877 3.39 -14.88 25.31
N GLU A 878 4.67 -14.49 25.39
CA GLU A 878 5.12 -13.18 25.91
C GLU A 878 4.64 -12.82 27.34
N GLY A 879 4.21 -13.82 28.12
CA GLY A 879 3.68 -13.62 29.47
C GLY A 879 2.15 -13.68 29.55
N ASP A 880 1.46 -13.59 28.42
CA ASP A 880 0.00 -13.61 28.31
C ASP A 880 -0.52 -15.01 27.91
N TYR A 881 -1.76 -15.30 28.30
CA TYR A 881 -2.46 -16.52 27.91
C TYR A 881 -3.34 -16.23 26.69
N GLY A 882 -3.28 -17.12 25.69
CA GLY A 882 -4.05 -16.97 24.47
C GLY A 882 -4.77 -18.24 24.04
N LYS A 883 -5.75 -18.07 23.16
CA LYS A 883 -6.45 -19.16 22.46
C LYS A 883 -6.44 -18.90 20.96
N ARG A 884 -6.30 -19.97 20.18
CA ARG A 884 -6.45 -19.96 18.72
C ARG A 884 -7.30 -21.13 18.29
N GLU A 885 -8.12 -20.92 17.26
CA GLU A 885 -8.88 -21.96 16.59
C GLU A 885 -8.46 -22.04 15.12
N HIS A 886 -8.45 -23.24 14.56
CA HIS A 886 -8.14 -23.48 13.16
C HIS A 886 -9.08 -24.56 12.64
N VAL A 887 -9.82 -24.22 11.59
CA VAL A 887 -10.66 -25.17 10.89
C VAL A 887 -9.88 -25.66 9.67
N THR A 888 -9.81 -26.98 9.52
CA THR A 888 -9.27 -27.61 8.32
C THR A 888 -10.23 -28.67 7.81
N ALA A 889 -10.34 -28.80 6.49
CA ALA A 889 -11.03 -29.90 5.83
C ALA A 889 -10.02 -30.79 5.09
N TYR A 890 -10.40 -32.06 4.93
CA TYR A 890 -9.59 -33.03 4.19
C TYR A 890 -10.49 -34.08 3.54
N PHE A 891 -10.03 -34.65 2.44
CA PHE A 891 -10.73 -35.71 1.73
C PHE A 891 -10.02 -37.05 1.93
N PHE A 892 -10.77 -38.07 2.36
CA PHE A 892 -10.27 -39.44 2.43
C PHE A 892 -10.82 -40.25 1.26
N ASP A 893 -9.92 -40.75 0.39
CA ASP A 893 -10.30 -41.52 -0.81
C ASP A 893 -10.49 -43.03 -0.53
N GLY A 894 -10.38 -43.44 0.73
CA GLY A 894 -10.42 -44.84 1.16
C GLY A 894 -9.04 -45.47 1.35
N LYS A 895 -7.97 -44.77 0.95
CA LYS A 895 -6.59 -45.23 1.06
C LYS A 895 -5.62 -44.12 1.53
N ASN A 896 -5.76 -42.91 1.02
CA ASN A 896 -4.94 -41.74 1.34
C ASN A 896 -5.83 -40.59 1.82
N VAL A 897 -5.26 -39.73 2.66
CA VAL A 897 -5.81 -38.40 2.92
C VAL A 897 -5.19 -37.44 1.92
N ILE A 898 -6.04 -36.69 1.23
CA ILE A 898 -5.62 -35.55 0.42
C ILE A 898 -5.86 -34.31 1.26
N GLN A 899 -4.80 -33.53 1.48
CA GLN A 899 -4.83 -32.22 2.14
C GLN A 899 -4.13 -31.21 1.23
N ALA A 900 -4.55 -29.95 1.28
CA ALA A 900 -3.82 -28.85 0.65
C ALA A 900 -2.39 -28.76 1.23
N ASP A 901 -1.36 -28.89 0.37
CA ASP A 901 0.04 -28.74 0.75
C ASP A 901 0.31 -27.23 0.94
N ARG A 902 0.08 -26.70 2.15
CA ARG A 902 0.40 -25.30 2.51
C ARG A 902 1.92 -25.16 2.70
N LYS A 903 2.68 -25.29 1.60
CA LYS A 903 4.10 -24.90 1.54
C LYS A 903 4.22 -23.46 1.07
N ARG A 904 3.67 -22.51 1.83
CA ARG A 904 4.13 -21.11 1.85
C ARG A 904 4.11 -20.65 3.29
#